data_AF-A0A518FMD9-F1
#
_entry.id   AF-A0A518FMD9-F1
#
_cell.length_a   1.000
_cell.length_b   1.000
_cell.length_c   1.000
_cell.angle_alpha   90.00
_cell.angle_beta   90.00
_cell.angle_gamma   90.00
#
_symmetry.space_group_name_H-M   'P 1'
#
loop_
_entity.id
_entity.type
_entity.pdbx_description
1 polymer ?
#
loop_
_entity_poly.entity_id
_entity_poly.type
_entity_poly.pdbx_seq_one_letter_code
_entity_poly.pdbx_strand_id
1 'polypeptide(L)'
;MTEPLQSFNWKDSNYERPGNDWVCGRMCELGQCCRLGPDSQGGCQVQSRCQPEKKGEKYVCTRSAVHGGKCKEGPTEEGMCCQADTSCQPHRSLAAKRRLLSCIATAAGVLFCLFLFGGSSPTPRLAPGDVTAAHAAIESDCQACHASAEGGLGHWMHTAFDSEGALKDSARCLRCHKELGENALFAHSLSADRLSEKTRQIQEKVPPTATPFALELAAFTDPQSAKDQLTCATCHQEHHGRKASLTQLTDMQCQNCHARQFNSFEHGHPGLGDYPYERRSRIYFDHNTHLNRYFVEDEFKRTMPGGIKPKSCQTCHTADASGRFMLTGTFEQTCSSCHESQIQDSEFPGVPFFALPVIPPAGESDSVQWPRTTGVFETARLPRMMELLLSDDPDYQQAVQELGEIDYRRLDQLNESEQQALAQVGSAIKKLLYEVSIQGESALEQRLGKAGSAYLQMKPSIVPTLKQAQLLWFPDLISEMEQSKTAQKQATPAPTESQQKKQHFLPDSSGGWSISNSDFAIRYRPLGHADPLIKAWLDQAVQKDPRVLAQDQLWQIFSSPTASGTEATPGALASGRCLMCHTVDRNSQNGTARINWQPLKLSSAGEHFTRFSHRPHLAFGGRQNCETCHTLDPSGTDLTTVLQKHFFERDANNIFWKINDDPDQVCTSGFQPVNRQSCVTCHNRTTKTQSCLQCHQYHAHARVVEK
;
A
#
# COMPACT_ATOMS: atom_id res chain seq x y z
N MET A 1 75.76 19.89 -29.55
CA MET A 1 75.46 21.15 -30.23
C MET A 1 74.13 20.96 -30.93
N THR A 2 73.12 21.75 -30.56
CA THR A 2 71.82 21.80 -31.24
C THR A 2 71.67 23.23 -31.75
N GLU A 3 71.50 23.41 -33.07
CA GLU A 3 71.25 24.73 -33.63
C GLU A 3 69.95 25.31 -33.03
N PRO A 4 69.93 26.59 -32.63
CA PRO A 4 68.71 27.21 -32.15
C PRO A 4 67.69 27.32 -33.29
N LEU A 5 66.42 26.98 -33.00
CA LEU A 5 65.29 27.01 -33.94
C LEU A 5 64.94 28.41 -34.50
N GLN A 6 65.68 29.45 -34.11
CA GLN A 6 65.64 30.79 -34.68
C GLN A 6 67.06 31.35 -34.84
N SER A 7 67.33 32.03 -35.95
CA SER A 7 68.58 32.77 -36.11
C SER A 7 68.53 34.05 -35.28
N PHE A 8 69.44 34.23 -34.33
CA PHE A 8 69.57 35.46 -33.53
C PHE A 8 70.29 36.59 -34.30
N ASN A 9 70.03 36.70 -35.61
CA ASN A 9 70.59 37.75 -36.45
C ASN A 9 69.70 39.00 -36.42
N TRP A 10 70.33 40.18 -36.47
CA TRP A 10 69.72 41.50 -36.25
C TRP A 10 68.65 41.93 -37.27
N LYS A 11 68.47 41.18 -38.36
CA LYS A 11 67.42 41.43 -39.36
C LYS A 11 66.09 40.73 -39.04
N ASP A 12 66.15 39.53 -38.45
CA ASP A 12 65.10 38.51 -38.63
C ASP A 12 64.53 37.90 -37.32
N SER A 13 64.92 38.38 -36.13
CA SER A 13 64.45 37.85 -34.84
C SER A 13 63.94 38.94 -33.89
N ASN A 14 62.75 38.70 -33.33
CA ASN A 14 62.18 39.51 -32.24
C ASN A 14 62.80 39.11 -30.89
N TYR A 15 63.04 40.11 -30.03
CA TYR A 15 63.70 39.98 -28.74
C TYR A 15 62.78 39.34 -27.67
N GLU A 16 62.62 38.02 -27.73
CA GLU A 16 61.97 37.25 -26.67
C GLU A 16 63.00 36.69 -25.68
N ARG A 17 63.02 37.23 -24.45
CA ARG A 17 63.77 36.68 -23.32
C ARG A 17 62.81 36.15 -22.24
N PRO A 18 62.20 34.96 -22.43
CA PRO A 18 61.18 34.43 -21.51
C PRO A 18 61.68 34.13 -20.09
N GLY A 19 63.00 34.06 -19.88
CA GLY A 19 63.62 33.88 -18.56
C GLY A 19 63.74 35.15 -17.71
N ASN A 20 63.48 36.35 -18.26
CA ASN A 20 63.67 37.61 -17.56
C ASN A 20 62.44 38.01 -16.71
N ASP A 21 62.69 38.62 -15.56
CA ASP A 21 61.61 39.14 -14.70
C ASP A 21 60.93 40.41 -15.24
N TRP A 22 61.61 41.12 -16.15
CA TRP A 22 61.14 42.35 -16.81
C TRP A 22 61.10 42.19 -18.33
N VAL A 23 60.04 42.73 -18.94
CA VAL A 23 59.84 42.80 -20.40
C VAL A 23 59.68 44.26 -20.86
N CYS A 24 60.08 44.54 -22.10
CA CYS A 24 60.01 45.88 -22.69
C CYS A 24 58.54 46.33 -22.86
N GLY A 25 58.16 47.51 -22.36
CA GLY A 25 56.79 48.04 -22.45
C GLY A 25 56.27 48.13 -23.89
N ARG A 26 57.12 48.56 -24.84
CA ARG A 26 56.79 48.63 -26.27
C ARG A 26 56.44 47.26 -26.89
N MET A 27 56.87 46.14 -26.30
CA MET A 27 56.41 44.80 -26.70
C MET A 27 54.94 44.57 -26.33
N CYS A 28 54.51 45.06 -25.16
CA CYS A 28 53.13 44.97 -24.70
C CYS A 28 52.20 45.98 -25.40
N GLU A 29 52.70 47.19 -25.72
CA GLU A 29 51.89 48.29 -26.27
C GLU A 29 51.84 48.29 -27.81
N LEU A 30 52.94 47.93 -28.49
CA LEU A 30 53.13 48.12 -29.93
C LEU A 30 53.60 46.85 -30.66
N GLY A 31 53.77 45.72 -29.96
CA GLY A 31 54.30 44.48 -30.52
C GLY A 31 55.75 44.56 -31.01
N GLN A 32 56.48 45.63 -30.64
CA GLN A 32 57.83 45.93 -31.11
C GLN A 32 58.79 46.08 -29.93
N CYS A 33 59.75 45.15 -29.83
CA CYS A 33 60.73 45.11 -28.75
C CYS A 33 62.03 45.81 -29.14
N CYS A 34 62.63 46.53 -28.19
CA CYS A 34 63.93 47.17 -28.40
C CYS A 34 65.10 46.18 -28.22
N ARG A 35 66.21 46.39 -28.94
CA ARG A 35 67.35 45.46 -29.03
C ARG A 35 68.03 45.12 -27.68
N LEU A 36 68.06 46.06 -26.74
CA LEU A 36 68.72 45.88 -25.43
C LEU A 36 67.75 45.35 -24.36
N GLY A 37 66.45 45.57 -24.52
CA GLY A 37 65.45 45.30 -23.48
C GLY A 37 65.65 46.15 -22.21
N PRO A 38 64.91 45.83 -21.14
CA PRO A 38 65.15 46.38 -19.82
C PRO A 38 66.39 45.79 -19.15
N ASP A 39 66.97 46.51 -18.20
CA ASP A 39 67.94 45.95 -17.25
C ASP A 39 67.27 45.03 -16.19
N SER A 40 68.08 44.47 -15.29
CA SER A 40 67.60 43.58 -14.21
C SER A 40 66.76 44.29 -13.14
N GLN A 41 66.79 45.62 -13.07
CA GLN A 41 66.01 46.43 -12.12
C GLN A 41 64.70 46.95 -12.73
N GLY A 42 64.53 46.84 -14.05
CA GLY A 42 63.36 47.32 -14.78
C GLY A 42 63.54 48.69 -15.44
N GLY A 43 64.78 49.19 -15.57
CA GLY A 43 65.10 50.41 -16.31
C GLY A 43 65.17 50.18 -17.82
N CYS A 44 64.73 51.15 -18.64
CA CYS A 44 64.90 51.11 -20.09
C CYS A 44 66.30 51.61 -20.48
N GLN A 45 67.12 50.73 -21.05
CA GLN A 45 68.51 51.04 -21.44
C GLN A 45 68.65 51.78 -22.78
N VAL A 46 67.55 52.03 -23.50
CA VAL A 46 67.57 52.61 -24.85
C VAL A 46 67.20 54.09 -24.80
N GLN A 47 68.09 54.95 -25.32
CA GLN A 47 67.92 56.41 -25.35
C GLN A 47 67.52 56.98 -26.72
N SER A 48 67.58 56.18 -27.80
CA SER A 48 67.17 56.59 -29.16
C SER A 48 66.79 55.39 -30.03
N ARG A 49 66.09 55.61 -31.17
CA ARG A 49 65.46 54.52 -31.94
C ARG A 49 66.43 53.56 -32.66
N CYS A 50 67.71 53.91 -32.82
CA CYS A 50 68.77 52.98 -33.25
C CYS A 50 70.13 53.46 -32.74
N GLN A 51 71.14 52.58 -32.72
CA GLN A 51 72.50 52.93 -32.32
C GLN A 51 73.42 52.85 -33.56
N PRO A 52 73.80 53.99 -34.16
CA PRO A 52 74.58 54.01 -35.40
C PRO A 52 75.91 53.26 -35.29
N GLU A 53 76.30 52.56 -36.36
CA GLU A 53 77.54 51.78 -36.42
C GLU A 53 78.56 52.52 -37.31
N LYS A 54 79.79 52.71 -36.82
CA LYS A 54 80.86 53.35 -37.58
C LYS A 54 81.43 52.36 -38.60
N LYS A 55 81.35 52.69 -39.90
CA LYS A 55 81.94 51.90 -41.00
C LYS A 55 82.85 52.79 -41.83
N GLY A 56 84.16 52.58 -41.70
CA GLY A 56 85.17 53.53 -42.17
C GLY A 56 85.03 54.85 -41.41
N GLU A 57 85.02 55.97 -42.13
CA GLU A 57 84.92 57.30 -41.53
C GLU A 57 83.49 57.79 -41.27
N LYS A 58 82.46 57.03 -41.68
CA LYS A 58 81.04 57.46 -41.57
C LYS A 58 80.22 56.54 -40.66
N TYR A 59 79.27 57.14 -39.95
CA TYR A 59 78.26 56.40 -39.20
C TYR A 59 77.13 55.96 -40.12
N VAL A 60 76.66 54.72 -39.94
CA VAL A 60 75.56 54.13 -40.71
C VAL A 60 74.38 53.86 -39.79
N CYS A 61 73.17 54.25 -40.22
CA CYS A 61 71.94 53.94 -39.51
C CYS A 61 71.70 52.42 -39.45
N THR A 62 71.57 51.88 -38.25
CA THR A 62 71.39 50.44 -37.94
C THR A 62 69.93 50.05 -37.68
N ARG A 63 68.98 50.97 -37.92
CA ARG A 63 67.54 50.74 -37.73
C ARG A 63 67.09 49.57 -38.61
N SER A 64 66.56 48.51 -37.99
CA SER A 64 66.18 47.28 -38.69
C SER A 64 64.97 47.49 -39.60
N ALA A 65 64.79 46.61 -40.59
CA ALA A 65 63.67 46.66 -41.53
C ALA A 65 62.31 46.60 -40.78
N VAL A 66 62.22 45.74 -39.77
CA VAL A 66 61.05 45.57 -38.89
C VAL A 66 60.63 46.87 -38.17
N HIS A 67 61.57 47.80 -37.97
CA HIS A 67 61.33 49.10 -37.34
C HIS A 67 61.23 50.26 -38.36
N GLY A 68 61.07 49.97 -39.65
CA GLY A 68 60.90 50.97 -40.72
C GLY A 68 62.17 51.30 -41.53
N GLY A 69 63.25 50.54 -41.37
CA GLY A 69 64.46 50.68 -42.19
C GLY A 69 65.29 51.93 -41.89
N LYS A 70 66.24 52.26 -42.79
CA LYS A 70 67.20 53.36 -42.59
C LYS A 70 66.48 54.72 -42.54
N CYS A 71 66.82 55.55 -41.55
CA CYS A 71 66.34 56.94 -41.48
C CYS A 71 66.81 57.74 -42.70
N LYS A 72 65.92 58.57 -43.28
CA LYS A 72 66.18 59.34 -44.50
C LYS A 72 67.29 60.40 -44.34
N GLU A 73 67.45 60.93 -43.13
CA GLU A 73 68.48 61.93 -42.76
C GLU A 73 69.81 61.31 -42.33
N GLY A 74 69.82 60.01 -41.98
CA GLY A 74 71.01 59.35 -41.41
C GLY A 74 71.28 59.70 -39.93
N PRO A 75 72.39 59.20 -39.38
CA PRO A 75 72.90 59.61 -38.06
C PRO A 75 73.70 60.93 -38.13
N THR A 76 73.87 61.60 -37.00
CA THR A 76 74.72 62.81 -36.89
C THR A 76 76.20 62.48 -37.06
N GLU A 77 77.04 63.50 -37.26
CA GLU A 77 78.49 63.31 -37.38
C GLU A 77 79.14 62.79 -36.08
N GLU A 78 78.57 63.07 -34.90
CA GLU A 78 78.98 62.44 -33.63
C GLU A 78 78.47 61.00 -33.46
N GLY A 79 77.67 60.48 -34.40
CA GLY A 79 77.12 59.13 -34.37
C GLY A 79 75.82 58.98 -33.58
N MET A 80 75.08 60.07 -33.33
CA MET A 80 73.78 60.01 -32.68
C MET A 80 72.64 59.74 -33.68
N CYS A 81 71.54 59.15 -33.23
CA CYS A 81 70.37 58.90 -34.08
C CYS A 81 69.49 60.16 -34.18
N CYS A 82 69.11 60.56 -35.40
CA CYS A 82 68.23 61.71 -35.65
C CYS A 82 66.80 61.57 -35.07
N GLN A 83 66.41 60.39 -34.56
CA GLN A 83 65.13 60.18 -33.89
C GLN A 83 65.32 59.85 -32.40
N ALA A 84 65.39 60.90 -31.60
CA ALA A 84 65.31 60.86 -30.14
C ALA A 84 63.85 60.69 -29.70
N ASP A 85 63.48 59.48 -29.26
CA ASP A 85 62.20 59.17 -28.61
C ASP A 85 62.22 57.78 -27.95
N THR A 86 62.28 57.73 -26.61
CA THR A 86 62.22 56.48 -25.83
C THR A 86 61.53 56.61 -24.46
N SER A 87 60.27 57.08 -24.42
CA SER A 87 59.37 56.81 -23.29
C SER A 87 58.89 55.35 -23.27
N CYS A 88 59.78 54.41 -22.92
CA CYS A 88 59.43 52.99 -22.72
C CYS A 88 59.48 52.64 -21.23
N GLN A 89 58.33 52.30 -20.63
CA GLN A 89 58.27 51.79 -19.25
C GLN A 89 58.23 50.25 -19.25
N PRO A 90 59.25 49.55 -18.71
CA PRO A 90 59.23 48.10 -18.62
C PRO A 90 58.17 47.56 -17.65
N HIS A 91 57.61 46.39 -17.96
CA HIS A 91 56.63 45.71 -17.11
C HIS A 91 57.20 44.38 -16.60
N ARG A 92 56.73 43.91 -15.43
CA ARG A 92 57.08 42.56 -14.95
C ARG A 92 56.43 41.49 -15.82
N SER A 93 57.20 40.45 -16.16
CA SER A 93 56.74 39.31 -16.94
C SER A 93 55.65 38.52 -16.21
N LEU A 94 54.81 37.78 -16.97
CA LEU A 94 53.78 36.92 -16.37
C LEU A 94 54.39 35.81 -15.50
N ALA A 95 55.58 35.31 -15.86
CA ALA A 95 56.35 34.37 -15.03
C ALA A 95 56.75 34.99 -13.68
N ALA A 96 57.28 36.22 -13.67
CA ALA A 96 57.64 36.91 -12.44
C ALA A 96 56.42 37.23 -11.55
N LYS A 97 55.30 37.66 -12.16
CA LYS A 97 54.03 37.88 -11.44
C LYS A 97 53.49 36.58 -10.82
N ARG A 98 53.52 35.47 -11.55
CA ARG A 98 53.11 34.15 -11.06
C ARG A 98 54.01 33.65 -9.93
N ARG A 99 55.34 33.74 -10.07
CA ARG A 99 56.29 33.37 -9.00
C ARG A 99 56.04 34.16 -7.72
N LEU A 100 55.84 35.47 -7.82
CA LEU A 100 55.53 36.32 -6.65
C LEU A 100 54.22 35.89 -5.96
N LEU A 101 53.15 35.66 -6.74
CA LEU A 101 51.87 35.18 -6.21
C LEU A 101 52.00 33.79 -5.57
N SER A 102 52.75 32.86 -6.19
CA SER A 102 53.02 31.54 -5.61
C SER A 102 53.79 31.65 -4.29
N CYS A 103 54.84 32.46 -4.22
CA CYS A 103 55.58 32.68 -2.97
C CYS A 103 54.70 33.30 -1.87
N ILE A 104 53.84 34.27 -2.21
CA ILE A 104 52.87 34.85 -1.26
C ILE A 104 51.86 33.79 -0.80
N ALA A 105 51.32 32.97 -1.71
CA ALA A 105 50.38 31.91 -1.37
C ALA A 105 51.01 30.81 -0.49
N THR A 106 52.25 30.39 -0.79
CA THR A 106 53.00 29.45 0.06
C THR A 106 53.32 30.05 1.42
N ALA A 107 53.75 31.32 1.49
CA ALA A 107 54.02 32.00 2.76
C ALA A 107 52.74 32.14 3.61
N ALA A 108 51.62 32.51 3.00
CA ALA A 108 50.32 32.58 3.66
C ALA A 108 49.86 31.20 4.15
N GLY A 109 50.02 30.14 3.34
CA GLY A 109 49.73 28.77 3.73
C GLY A 109 50.58 28.28 4.90
N VAL A 110 51.90 28.52 4.87
CA VAL A 110 52.81 28.18 5.97
C VAL A 110 52.47 28.98 7.23
N LEU A 111 52.18 30.27 7.11
CA LEU A 111 51.77 31.11 8.25
C LEU A 111 50.44 30.64 8.86
N PHE A 112 49.48 30.23 8.02
CA PHE A 112 48.21 29.65 8.43
C PHE A 112 48.42 28.31 9.15
N CYS A 113 49.26 27.41 8.62
CA CYS A 113 49.64 26.18 9.32
C CYS A 113 50.33 26.46 10.66
N LEU A 114 51.28 27.40 10.72
CA LEU A 114 51.95 27.78 11.97
C LEU A 114 50.97 28.40 12.99
N PHE A 115 49.96 29.15 12.54
CA PHE A 115 48.90 29.68 13.39
C PHE A 115 47.98 28.57 13.94
N LEU A 116 47.69 27.54 13.15
CA LEU A 116 46.89 26.38 13.57
C LEU A 116 47.65 25.44 14.52
N PHE A 117 48.93 25.18 14.27
CA PHE A 117 49.71 24.14 14.96
C PHE A 117 50.74 24.65 15.99
N GLY A 118 51.05 25.95 16.02
CA GLY A 118 52.11 26.53 16.86
C GLY A 118 51.78 26.79 18.34
N GLY A 119 50.64 26.31 18.84
CA GLY A 119 50.19 26.55 20.23
C GLY A 119 50.65 25.48 21.21
N SER A 120 51.54 25.82 22.15
CA SER A 120 52.06 24.92 23.19
C SER A 120 51.09 24.72 24.37
N SER A 121 49.85 24.29 24.10
CA SER A 121 48.89 23.89 25.13
C SER A 121 48.01 22.75 24.62
N PRO A 122 47.75 21.70 25.41
CA PRO A 122 46.88 20.62 24.97
C PRO A 122 45.44 21.11 24.82
N THR A 123 44.92 21.05 23.60
CA THR A 123 43.49 20.98 23.21
C THR A 123 42.52 21.96 23.91
N PRO A 124 42.15 23.05 23.20
CA PRO A 124 40.71 23.26 22.97
C PRO A 124 40.33 23.64 21.52
N ARG A 125 41.30 23.88 20.62
CA ARG A 125 41.04 24.32 19.23
C ARG A 125 40.72 23.18 18.23
N LEU A 126 40.85 21.93 18.67
CA LEU A 126 40.50 20.72 17.92
C LEU A 126 39.42 19.90 18.65
N ALA A 127 38.80 20.45 19.69
CA ALA A 127 37.66 19.80 20.33
C ALA A 127 36.46 19.84 19.37
N PRO A 128 35.81 18.70 19.06
CA PRO A 128 34.75 18.64 18.03
C PRO A 128 33.49 19.44 18.39
N GLY A 129 33.32 19.81 19.66
CA GLY A 129 32.15 20.52 20.20
C GLY A 129 31.48 19.72 21.32
N ASP A 130 30.58 20.37 22.08
CA ASP A 130 29.75 19.70 23.09
C ASP A 130 28.85 18.64 22.43
N VAL A 131 28.75 17.45 23.03
CA VAL A 131 27.76 16.44 22.59
C VAL A 131 26.32 16.87 22.92
N THR A 132 25.33 16.25 22.29
CA THR A 132 23.92 16.47 22.61
C THR A 132 23.59 16.17 24.07
N ALA A 133 22.53 16.81 24.59
CA ALA A 133 22.10 16.59 25.97
C ALA A 133 21.80 15.11 26.32
N ALA A 134 21.46 14.28 25.33
CA ALA A 134 21.20 12.85 25.52
C ALA A 134 22.47 12.04 25.87
N HIS A 135 23.63 12.44 25.34
CA HIS A 135 24.92 11.78 25.57
C HIS A 135 25.83 12.55 26.54
N ALA A 136 25.32 13.61 27.18
CA ALA A 136 26.10 14.47 28.06
C ALA A 136 26.85 13.73 29.19
N ALA A 137 26.31 12.60 29.67
CA ALA A 137 26.91 11.82 30.75
C ALA A 137 28.15 11.00 30.34
N ILE A 138 28.43 10.84 29.03
CA ILE A 138 29.56 10.05 28.51
C ILE A 138 30.57 10.89 27.71
N GLU A 139 30.38 12.21 27.66
CA GLU A 139 31.20 13.15 26.87
C GLU A 139 32.69 13.15 27.23
N SER A 140 33.03 12.96 28.51
CA SER A 140 34.42 12.90 28.98
C SER A 140 35.13 11.60 28.61
N ASP A 141 34.42 10.60 28.12
CA ASP A 141 34.93 9.28 27.77
C ASP A 141 34.85 9.07 26.25
N CYS A 142 35.73 9.71 25.48
CA CYS A 142 35.69 9.68 24.02
C CYS A 142 35.66 8.25 23.44
N GLN A 143 36.27 7.28 24.14
CA GLN A 143 36.26 5.87 23.78
C GLN A 143 34.88 5.19 23.93
N ALA A 144 33.92 5.80 24.63
CA ALA A 144 32.53 5.32 24.65
C ALA A 144 31.91 5.34 23.24
N CYS A 145 32.33 6.28 22.39
CA CYS A 145 31.85 6.44 21.01
C CYS A 145 32.91 6.08 19.95
N HIS A 146 34.17 6.48 20.13
CA HIS A 146 35.22 6.33 19.13
C HIS A 146 36.20 5.19 19.43
N ALA A 147 36.37 4.27 18.49
CA ALA A 147 37.31 3.15 18.60
C ALA A 147 38.78 3.58 18.46
N SER A 148 39.04 4.66 17.71
CA SER A 148 40.39 5.21 17.54
C SER A 148 40.94 5.93 18.77
N ALA A 149 40.08 6.29 19.73
CA ALA A 149 40.47 6.99 20.96
C ALA A 149 41.44 6.18 21.84
N GLU A 150 41.44 4.85 21.69
CA GLU A 150 42.34 3.92 22.41
C GLU A 150 43.80 3.99 21.91
N GLY A 151 44.07 4.55 20.73
CA GLY A 151 45.40 4.54 20.08
C GLY A 151 46.19 5.86 20.09
N GLY A 152 45.67 6.92 20.74
CA GLY A 152 46.33 8.23 20.80
C GLY A 152 46.34 9.03 19.49
N LEU A 153 46.90 10.25 19.53
CA LEU A 153 46.79 11.27 18.47
C LEU A 153 47.26 10.80 17.07
N GLY A 154 48.33 10.00 17.00
CA GLY A 154 48.85 9.48 15.74
C GLY A 154 47.91 8.47 15.09
N HIS A 155 47.28 7.60 15.87
CA HIS A 155 46.30 6.65 15.36
C HIS A 155 45.02 7.37 14.91
N TRP A 156 44.54 8.32 15.73
CA TRP A 156 43.33 9.12 15.44
C TRP A 156 43.40 9.79 14.06
N MET A 157 44.53 10.44 13.72
CA MET A 157 44.69 11.12 12.43
C MET A 157 44.80 10.16 11.23
N HIS A 158 45.26 8.92 11.43
CA HIS A 158 45.20 7.89 10.39
C HIS A 158 43.80 7.29 10.23
N THR A 159 43.08 7.05 11.32
CA THR A 159 41.71 6.50 11.28
C THR A 159 40.66 7.45 10.72
N ALA A 160 40.92 8.77 10.71
CA ALA A 160 40.04 9.76 10.08
C ALA A 160 39.87 9.56 8.56
N PHE A 161 40.73 8.75 7.94
CA PHE A 161 40.67 8.36 6.52
C PHE A 161 40.36 6.87 6.30
N ASP A 162 39.99 6.12 7.35
CA ASP A 162 39.70 4.69 7.31
C ASP A 162 38.20 4.42 7.52
N SER A 163 37.53 3.88 6.50
CA SER A 163 36.11 3.52 6.56
C SER A 163 35.81 2.40 7.56
N GLU A 164 36.78 1.54 7.91
CA GLU A 164 36.58 0.55 8.97
C GLU A 164 36.46 1.19 10.36
N GLY A 165 37.05 2.37 10.58
CA GLY A 165 36.96 3.11 11.85
C GLY A 165 35.51 3.47 12.17
N ALA A 166 34.79 4.05 11.21
CA ALA A 166 33.42 4.50 11.40
C ALA A 166 32.40 3.35 11.62
N LEU A 167 32.67 2.15 11.10
CA LEU A 167 31.90 0.94 11.43
C LEU A 167 32.20 0.46 12.86
N LYS A 168 33.45 0.51 13.31
CA LYS A 168 33.85 0.19 14.70
C LYS A 168 33.23 1.17 15.71
N ASP A 169 33.12 2.45 15.36
CA ASP A 169 32.42 3.48 16.13
C ASP A 169 30.91 3.22 16.22
N SER A 170 30.28 2.92 15.07
CA SER A 170 28.85 2.56 15.00
C SER A 170 28.53 1.33 15.87
N ALA A 171 29.44 0.35 15.92
CA ALA A 171 29.32 -0.80 16.82
C ALA A 171 29.41 -0.43 18.32
N ARG A 172 29.99 0.72 18.69
CA ARG A 172 29.92 1.24 20.08
C ARG A 172 28.54 1.83 20.39
N CYS A 173 27.95 2.59 19.46
CA CYS A 173 26.57 3.10 19.61
C CYS A 173 25.56 1.95 19.87
N LEU A 174 25.68 0.85 19.14
CA LEU A 174 24.80 -0.33 19.28
C LEU A 174 24.99 -1.13 20.59
N ARG A 175 26.02 -0.82 21.40
CA ARG A 175 26.13 -1.39 22.76
C ARG A 175 25.02 -0.88 23.68
N CYS A 176 24.54 0.34 23.44
CA CYS A 176 23.42 0.95 24.16
C CYS A 176 22.12 0.86 23.33
N HIS A 177 22.18 1.16 22.03
CA HIS A 177 21.05 1.14 21.10
C HIS A 177 20.71 -0.26 20.56
N LYS A 178 20.52 -1.23 21.47
CA LYS A 178 20.25 -2.63 21.12
C LYS A 178 18.87 -2.85 20.49
N GLU A 179 17.94 -1.92 20.67
CA GLU A 179 16.58 -1.95 20.14
C GLU A 179 16.49 -1.93 18.62
N LEU A 180 17.55 -1.51 17.92
CA LEU A 180 17.62 -1.44 16.46
C LEU A 180 17.87 -2.81 15.79
N GLY A 181 18.27 -3.82 16.56
CA GLY A 181 18.46 -5.20 16.09
C GLY A 181 19.66 -5.41 15.16
N GLU A 182 19.75 -6.61 14.57
CA GLU A 182 20.90 -7.04 13.77
C GLU A 182 21.08 -6.23 12.47
N ASN A 183 19.98 -5.72 11.92
CA ASN A 183 20.00 -4.91 10.70
C ASN A 183 20.26 -3.41 10.95
N ALA A 184 20.62 -3.00 12.17
CA ALA A 184 20.73 -1.58 12.56
C ALA A 184 21.63 -0.73 11.65
N LEU A 185 22.69 -1.31 11.07
CA LEU A 185 23.63 -0.66 10.16
C LEU A 185 23.20 -0.69 8.68
N PHE A 186 22.01 -1.16 8.34
CA PHE A 186 21.49 -1.07 6.98
C PHE A 186 20.45 0.05 6.86
N ALA A 187 20.29 0.59 5.65
CA ALA A 187 19.29 1.61 5.36
C ALA A 187 17.90 1.16 5.84
N HIS A 188 17.28 2.02 6.66
CA HIS A 188 15.98 1.77 7.31
C HIS A 188 15.87 0.53 8.19
N SER A 189 17.01 -0.06 8.58
CA SER A 189 17.10 -1.32 9.30
C SER A 189 16.45 -2.49 8.57
N LEU A 190 16.57 -2.50 7.23
CA LEU A 190 16.20 -3.61 6.34
C LEU A 190 17.44 -4.23 5.69
N SER A 191 17.41 -5.52 5.39
CA SER A 191 18.43 -6.14 4.54
C SER A 191 18.41 -5.56 3.11
N ALA A 192 19.56 -5.59 2.43
CA ALA A 192 19.73 -5.07 1.07
C ALA A 192 18.72 -5.67 0.07
N ASP A 193 18.44 -6.98 0.13
CA ASP A 193 17.45 -7.65 -0.73
C ASP A 193 16.03 -7.07 -0.55
N ARG A 194 15.61 -6.88 0.71
CA ARG A 194 14.28 -6.34 1.05
C ARG A 194 14.14 -4.88 0.63
N LEU A 195 15.21 -4.10 0.76
CA LEU A 195 15.24 -2.71 0.31
C LEU A 195 15.21 -2.61 -1.22
N SER A 196 15.95 -3.48 -1.91
CA SER A 196 16.00 -3.53 -3.38
C SER A 196 14.64 -3.90 -3.97
N GLU A 197 13.98 -4.91 -3.39
CA GLU A 197 12.63 -5.31 -3.81
C GLU A 197 11.59 -4.20 -3.61
N LYS A 198 11.59 -3.50 -2.47
CA LYS A 198 10.73 -2.32 -2.27
C LYS A 198 11.04 -1.20 -3.26
N THR A 199 12.32 -0.94 -3.52
CA THR A 199 12.75 0.10 -4.47
C THR A 199 12.24 -0.20 -5.88
N ARG A 200 12.35 -1.46 -6.33
CA ARG A 200 11.81 -1.94 -7.60
C ARG A 200 10.29 -1.73 -7.70
N GLN A 201 9.53 -2.19 -6.70
CA GLN A 201 8.07 -2.03 -6.65
C GLN A 201 7.61 -0.57 -6.73
N ILE A 202 8.33 0.37 -6.09
CA ILE A 202 8.03 1.80 -6.16
C ILE A 202 8.43 2.37 -7.53
N GLN A 203 9.56 1.93 -8.09
CA GLN A 203 10.05 2.41 -9.38
C GLN A 203 9.14 2.01 -10.55
N GLU A 204 8.50 0.84 -10.49
CA GLU A 204 7.56 0.35 -11.51
C GLU A 204 6.25 1.17 -11.56
N LYS A 205 5.82 1.76 -10.44
CA LYS A 205 4.52 2.45 -10.32
C LYS A 205 4.54 3.96 -10.63
N VAL A 206 5.71 4.59 -10.74
CA VAL A 206 5.83 6.07 -10.79
C VAL A 206 6.78 6.49 -11.92
N PRO A 207 6.46 7.49 -12.77
CA PRO A 207 7.42 7.99 -13.77
C PRO A 207 8.62 8.71 -13.12
N PRO A 208 9.81 8.74 -13.74
CA PRO A 208 11.00 9.37 -13.16
C PRO A 208 10.92 10.90 -13.13
N THR A 209 11.56 11.51 -12.13
CA THR A 209 11.70 12.97 -11.96
C THR A 209 13.16 13.39 -12.17
N ALA A 210 13.41 14.62 -12.62
CA ALA A 210 14.77 15.14 -12.75
C ALA A 210 15.46 15.31 -11.39
N THR A 211 16.72 14.85 -11.29
CA THR A 211 17.57 14.99 -10.11
C THR A 211 17.94 16.46 -9.86
N PRO A 212 17.85 16.98 -8.62
CA PRO A 212 18.28 18.34 -8.31
C PRO A 212 19.81 18.53 -8.45
N PHE A 213 20.22 19.62 -9.10
CA PHE A 213 21.64 19.97 -9.30
C PHE A 213 22.49 19.99 -8.01
N ALA A 214 21.90 20.34 -6.86
CA ALA A 214 22.60 20.33 -5.57
C ALA A 214 23.01 18.91 -5.11
N LEU A 215 22.22 17.89 -5.46
CA LEU A 215 22.50 16.48 -5.16
C LEU A 215 23.47 15.85 -6.17
N GLU A 216 23.38 16.28 -7.44
CA GLU A 216 24.35 15.94 -8.49
C GLU A 216 25.78 16.38 -8.12
N LEU A 217 25.92 17.53 -7.45
CA LEU A 217 27.21 18.01 -6.93
C LEU A 217 27.70 17.23 -5.69
N ALA A 218 26.78 16.75 -4.84
CA ALA A 218 27.12 16.00 -3.63
C ALA A 218 27.64 14.58 -3.93
N ALA A 219 27.15 13.96 -5.01
CA ALA A 219 27.56 12.62 -5.45
C ALA A 219 29.08 12.50 -5.77
N PHE A 220 29.77 13.61 -6.04
CA PHE A 220 31.22 13.63 -6.23
C PHE A 220 32.05 13.51 -4.94
N THR A 221 31.40 13.47 -3.76
CA THR A 221 32.07 13.48 -2.45
C THR A 221 31.79 12.27 -1.56
N ASP A 222 31.05 11.28 -2.06
CA ASP A 222 30.57 10.15 -1.25
C ASP A 222 31.70 9.13 -0.95
N PRO A 223 32.02 8.84 0.33
CA PRO A 223 32.92 7.76 0.67
C PRO A 223 32.25 6.41 0.41
N GLN A 224 32.83 5.60 -0.49
CA GLN A 224 32.29 4.28 -0.84
C GLN A 224 31.99 3.44 0.41
N SER A 225 30.73 3.00 0.54
CA SER A 225 30.30 2.14 1.63
C SER A 225 30.98 0.77 1.55
N ALA A 226 31.70 0.42 2.61
CA ALA A 226 32.28 -0.90 2.73
C ALA A 226 31.16 -1.92 3.07
N LYS A 227 30.81 -2.80 2.11
CA LYS A 227 29.92 -3.96 2.29
C LYS A 227 28.46 -3.61 2.64
N ASP A 228 27.86 -2.66 1.92
CA ASP A 228 26.42 -2.29 2.01
C ASP A 228 25.94 -1.83 3.40
N GLN A 229 26.85 -1.58 4.34
CA GLN A 229 26.57 -1.07 5.68
C GLN A 229 26.77 0.44 5.74
N LEU A 230 25.80 1.12 6.34
CA LEU A 230 25.81 2.54 6.67
C LEU A 230 26.27 2.73 8.12
N THR A 231 27.09 3.76 8.34
CA THR A 231 27.54 4.15 9.67
C THR A 231 26.47 5.00 10.34
N CYS A 232 26.37 4.97 11.68
CA CYS A 232 25.41 5.81 12.40
C CYS A 232 25.63 7.31 12.11
N ALA A 233 26.91 7.71 11.96
CA ALA A 233 27.33 9.09 11.68
C ALA A 233 26.94 9.60 10.28
N THR A 234 26.58 8.73 9.33
CA THR A 234 26.06 9.11 8.01
C THR A 234 24.78 9.95 8.14
N CYS A 235 23.93 9.64 9.13
CA CYS A 235 22.71 10.39 9.44
C CYS A 235 22.83 11.19 10.75
N HIS A 236 23.29 10.54 11.82
CA HIS A 236 23.27 11.10 13.18
C HIS A 236 24.61 11.77 13.51
N GLN A 237 24.68 13.09 13.29
CA GLN A 237 25.88 13.89 13.53
C GLN A 237 25.88 14.45 14.96
N GLU A 238 26.85 14.01 15.76
CA GLU A 238 27.07 14.43 17.14
C GLU A 238 28.04 15.65 17.21
N HIS A 239 28.24 16.23 18.38
CA HIS A 239 29.09 17.41 18.65
C HIS A 239 28.58 18.76 18.14
N HIS A 240 27.34 18.84 17.64
CA HIS A 240 26.68 20.10 17.26
C HIS A 240 26.13 20.91 18.46
N GLY A 241 26.54 20.58 19.69
CA GLY A 241 26.17 21.26 20.93
C GLY A 241 24.95 20.64 21.63
N ARG A 242 24.83 20.90 22.94
CA ARG A 242 23.77 20.38 23.84
C ARG A 242 22.34 20.47 23.30
N LYS A 243 22.05 21.51 22.52
CA LYS A 243 20.72 21.84 21.96
C LYS A 243 20.45 21.21 20.59
N ALA A 244 21.45 20.60 19.95
CA ALA A 244 21.25 19.84 18.72
C ALA A 244 20.44 18.57 19.01
N SER A 245 19.80 18.04 17.97
CA SER A 245 18.94 16.86 18.06
C SER A 245 19.39 15.82 17.05
N LEU A 246 19.96 14.71 17.52
CA LEU A 246 20.37 13.60 16.66
C LEU A 246 19.21 13.01 15.85
N THR A 247 17.97 13.14 16.33
CA THR A 247 16.76 12.59 15.68
C THR A 247 16.11 13.55 14.69
N GLN A 248 16.65 14.76 14.51
CA GLN A 248 16.24 15.70 13.47
C GLN A 248 17.24 15.68 12.31
N LEU A 249 16.87 14.97 11.25
CA LEU A 249 17.63 14.92 9.99
C LEU A 249 17.09 15.96 9.00
N THR A 250 17.97 16.49 8.17
CA THR A 250 17.60 17.32 7.02
C THR A 250 17.09 16.44 5.87
N ASP A 251 16.23 17.00 5.02
CA ASP A 251 15.71 16.25 3.86
C ASP A 251 16.85 15.80 2.92
N MET A 252 17.90 16.62 2.77
CA MET A 252 19.04 16.34 1.92
C MET A 252 19.81 15.08 2.35
N GLN A 253 19.96 14.84 3.66
CA GLN A 253 20.56 13.60 4.19
C GLN A 253 19.77 12.36 3.77
N CYS A 254 18.43 12.44 3.70
CA CYS A 254 17.61 11.36 3.16
C CYS A 254 17.78 11.23 1.64
N GLN A 255 17.76 12.35 0.90
CA GLN A 255 17.83 12.35 -0.57
C GLN A 255 19.13 11.75 -1.11
N ASN A 256 20.25 11.85 -0.39
CA ASN A 256 21.53 11.28 -0.82
C ASN A 256 21.45 9.79 -1.18
N CYS A 257 20.70 8.99 -0.39
CA CYS A 257 20.55 7.54 -0.63
C CYS A 257 19.28 7.17 -1.40
N HIS A 258 18.30 8.07 -1.52
CA HIS A 258 17.02 7.75 -2.17
C HIS A 258 17.17 7.73 -3.70
N ALA A 259 16.85 6.58 -4.31
CA ALA A 259 16.91 6.38 -5.77
C ALA A 259 15.96 7.28 -6.61
N ARG A 260 15.17 8.15 -5.97
CA ARG A 260 14.30 9.15 -6.60
C ARG A 260 14.38 10.45 -5.80
N GLN A 261 15.28 11.32 -6.24
CA GLN A 261 15.58 12.58 -5.58
C GLN A 261 14.59 13.69 -5.97
N PHE A 262 14.29 14.59 -5.03
CA PHE A 262 13.39 15.73 -5.26
C PHE A 262 13.74 16.94 -4.37
N ASN A 263 13.21 18.12 -4.71
CA ASN A 263 13.53 19.38 -4.03
C ASN A 263 12.79 19.54 -2.69
N SER A 264 11.49 19.23 -2.65
CA SER A 264 10.69 19.19 -1.41
C SER A 264 9.40 18.39 -1.59
N PHE A 265 8.62 18.19 -0.52
CA PHE A 265 7.30 17.57 -0.61
C PHE A 265 6.38 18.29 -1.62
N GLU A 266 6.40 19.63 -1.63
CA GLU A 266 5.70 20.48 -2.60
C GLU A 266 6.29 20.40 -4.02
N HIS A 267 7.59 20.14 -4.16
CA HIS A 267 8.31 20.18 -5.43
C HIS A 267 9.07 18.87 -5.72
N GLY A 268 8.37 17.91 -6.33
CA GLY A 268 8.95 16.70 -6.93
C GLY A 268 8.81 15.40 -6.13
N HIS A 269 8.31 15.45 -4.88
CA HIS A 269 7.94 14.22 -4.16
C HIS A 269 6.92 13.40 -4.98
N PRO A 270 7.05 12.06 -5.05
CA PRO A 270 6.10 11.19 -5.73
C PRO A 270 4.64 11.44 -5.31
N GLY A 271 3.70 11.14 -6.21
CA GLY A 271 2.29 11.01 -5.82
C GLY A 271 2.12 9.89 -4.80
N LEU A 272 1.05 9.95 -4.00
CA LEU A 272 0.73 8.90 -3.02
C LEU A 272 0.14 7.63 -3.67
N GLY A 273 -0.01 7.62 -5.00
CA GLY A 273 -0.58 6.52 -5.76
C GLY A 273 -2.04 6.27 -5.39
N ASP A 274 -2.41 5.00 -5.28
CA ASP A 274 -3.75 4.56 -4.89
C ASP A 274 -4.03 4.69 -3.38
N TYR A 275 -3.11 5.25 -2.58
CA TYR A 275 -3.20 5.29 -1.12
C TYR A 275 -4.54 5.89 -0.62
N PRO A 276 -5.21 5.27 0.38
CA PRO A 276 -4.82 4.06 1.12
C PRO A 276 -5.35 2.73 0.52
N TYR A 277 -5.81 2.74 -0.73
CA TYR A 277 -6.52 1.63 -1.38
C TYR A 277 -5.56 0.62 -2.04
N GLU A 278 -4.87 -0.17 -1.22
CA GLU A 278 -4.02 -1.26 -1.72
C GLU A 278 -4.80 -2.53 -2.10
N ARG A 279 -6.05 -2.64 -1.66
CA ARG A 279 -6.93 -3.79 -1.86
C ARG A 279 -8.40 -3.43 -1.67
N ARG A 280 -9.31 -4.37 -1.94
CA ARG A 280 -10.75 -4.15 -1.76
C ARG A 280 -11.15 -4.04 -0.28
N SER A 281 -12.16 -3.21 0.02
CA SER A 281 -12.75 -3.16 1.37
C SER A 281 -13.42 -4.50 1.73
N ARG A 282 -13.39 -4.86 3.02
CA ARG A 282 -13.99 -6.12 3.49
C ARG A 282 -15.51 -6.08 3.63
N ILE A 283 -16.04 -4.89 3.89
CA ILE A 283 -17.47 -4.58 3.90
C ILE A 283 -17.75 -3.74 2.66
N TYR A 284 -18.81 -4.08 1.92
CA TYR A 284 -19.27 -3.29 0.79
C TYR A 284 -20.03 -2.07 1.30
N PHE A 285 -19.49 -0.89 1.03
CA PHE A 285 -20.14 0.39 1.32
C PHE A 285 -19.58 1.45 0.38
N ASP A 286 -20.45 2.02 -0.47
CA ASP A 286 -20.07 3.11 -1.37
C ASP A 286 -20.46 4.46 -0.74
N HIS A 287 -19.45 5.26 -0.39
CA HIS A 287 -19.67 6.55 0.28
C HIS A 287 -20.35 7.58 -0.62
N ASN A 288 -20.06 7.56 -1.92
CA ASN A 288 -20.62 8.50 -2.89
C ASN A 288 -22.15 8.32 -2.98
N THR A 289 -22.60 7.07 -3.14
CA THR A 289 -24.01 6.71 -3.26
C THR A 289 -24.77 7.00 -1.95
N HIS A 290 -24.17 6.76 -0.78
CA HIS A 290 -24.81 7.11 0.49
C HIS A 290 -24.90 8.64 0.67
N LEU A 291 -23.81 9.37 0.49
CA LEU A 291 -23.73 10.80 0.78
C LEU A 291 -24.45 11.68 -0.26
N ASN A 292 -24.26 11.38 -1.55
CA ASN A 292 -24.73 12.21 -2.69
C ASN A 292 -26.02 11.69 -3.35
N ARG A 293 -26.57 10.56 -2.91
CA ARG A 293 -27.91 10.09 -3.31
C ARG A 293 -28.78 9.84 -2.08
N TYR A 294 -28.58 8.74 -1.37
CA TYR A 294 -29.55 8.30 -0.35
C TYR A 294 -29.77 9.31 0.79
N PHE A 295 -28.72 10.02 1.20
CA PHE A 295 -28.81 11.04 2.24
C PHE A 295 -29.16 12.44 1.72
N VAL A 296 -29.20 12.66 0.40
CA VAL A 296 -29.69 13.93 -0.18
C VAL A 296 -31.21 13.94 -0.06
N GLU A 297 -31.76 15.08 0.39
CA GLU A 297 -33.21 15.32 0.57
C GLU A 297 -33.97 14.23 1.36
N ASP A 298 -33.23 13.47 2.18
CA ASP A 298 -33.69 12.27 2.89
C ASP A 298 -34.33 11.19 1.99
N GLU A 299 -33.85 11.01 0.74
CA GLU A 299 -34.33 9.96 -0.20
C GLU A 299 -34.47 8.58 0.45
N PHE A 300 -33.55 8.23 1.35
CA PHE A 300 -33.56 6.96 2.09
C PHE A 300 -34.89 6.69 2.79
N LYS A 301 -35.64 7.71 3.24
CA LYS A 301 -36.92 7.56 3.97
C LYS A 301 -38.00 6.88 3.15
N ARG A 302 -37.93 6.91 1.82
CA ARG A 302 -38.84 6.19 0.92
C ARG A 302 -38.79 4.68 1.15
N THR A 303 -37.62 4.16 1.53
CA THR A 303 -37.40 2.75 1.83
C THR A 303 -37.35 2.51 3.34
N MET A 304 -36.62 3.38 4.06
CA MET A 304 -36.29 3.24 5.49
C MET A 304 -36.81 4.45 6.29
N PRO A 305 -38.13 4.58 6.51
CA PRO A 305 -38.74 5.78 7.09
C PRO A 305 -38.31 6.08 8.53
N GLY A 306 -37.89 5.05 9.29
CA GLY A 306 -37.32 5.19 10.63
C GLY A 306 -35.81 5.46 10.68
N GLY A 307 -35.14 5.53 9.52
CA GLY A 307 -33.69 5.67 9.43
C GLY A 307 -33.13 6.97 10.01
N ILE A 308 -31.95 6.91 10.62
CA ILE A 308 -31.26 8.08 11.15
C ILE A 308 -30.02 8.36 10.31
N LYS A 309 -30.09 9.40 9.48
CA LYS A 309 -28.97 9.89 8.68
C LYS A 309 -27.78 10.31 9.57
N PRO A 310 -26.54 9.86 9.28
CA PRO A 310 -25.34 10.29 10.01
C PRO A 310 -25.05 11.78 9.78
N LYS A 311 -24.52 12.46 10.81
CA LYS A 311 -24.26 13.91 10.78
C LYS A 311 -22.85 14.27 10.30
N SER A 312 -21.93 13.32 10.34
CA SER A 312 -20.52 13.49 9.94
C SER A 312 -19.87 12.11 9.78
N CYS A 313 -18.70 12.06 9.14
CA CYS A 313 -17.88 10.85 9.04
C CYS A 313 -17.58 10.21 10.41
N GLN A 314 -17.48 11.04 11.46
CA GLN A 314 -17.25 10.61 12.85
C GLN A 314 -18.43 9.86 13.48
N THR A 315 -19.60 9.84 12.83
CA THR A 315 -20.73 9.00 13.25
C THR A 315 -20.42 7.52 13.01
N CYS A 316 -19.67 7.21 11.95
CA CYS A 316 -19.30 5.84 11.58
C CYS A 316 -17.83 5.50 11.88
N HIS A 317 -16.96 6.50 11.93
CA HIS A 317 -15.52 6.33 12.08
C HIS A 317 -14.93 6.99 13.33
N THR A 318 -14.07 6.27 14.04
CA THR A 318 -13.33 6.78 15.19
C THR A 318 -11.84 6.55 15.01
N ALA A 319 -11.02 7.51 15.44
CA ALA A 319 -9.57 7.33 15.40
C ALA A 319 -9.14 6.29 16.44
N ASP A 320 -8.18 5.43 16.11
CA ASP A 320 -7.57 4.51 17.07
C ASP A 320 -6.73 5.26 18.13
N ALA A 321 -6.21 4.54 19.13
CA ALA A 321 -5.41 5.14 20.20
C ALA A 321 -4.15 5.89 19.69
N SER A 322 -3.54 5.43 18.58
CA SER A 322 -2.41 6.11 17.93
C SER A 322 -2.84 7.27 17.01
N GLY A 323 -4.13 7.36 16.71
CA GLY A 323 -4.72 8.26 15.71
C GLY A 323 -4.30 7.97 14.27
N ARG A 324 -3.56 6.89 14.00
CA ARG A 324 -3.06 6.55 12.65
C ARG A 324 -4.16 5.93 11.80
N PHE A 325 -5.03 5.12 12.41
CA PHE A 325 -6.08 4.39 11.74
C PHE A 325 -7.46 4.95 12.10
N MET A 326 -8.34 5.04 11.10
CA MET A 326 -9.77 5.28 11.31
C MET A 326 -10.46 3.91 11.39
N LEU A 327 -10.89 3.55 12.59
CA LEU A 327 -11.72 2.39 12.86
C LEU A 327 -13.15 2.65 12.37
N THR A 328 -13.91 1.58 12.10
CA THR A 328 -15.35 1.66 11.81
C THR A 328 -16.11 1.12 13.03
N GLY A 329 -17.22 1.77 13.39
CA GLY A 329 -18.12 1.31 14.45
C GLY A 329 -18.79 -0.04 14.12
N THR A 330 -19.53 -0.60 15.07
CA THR A 330 -20.27 -1.85 14.86
C THR A 330 -21.50 -1.63 13.99
N PHE A 331 -22.12 -2.71 13.49
CA PHE A 331 -23.37 -2.65 12.74
C PHE A 331 -24.48 -1.94 13.55
N GLU A 332 -24.58 -2.24 14.84
CA GLU A 332 -25.57 -1.69 15.76
C GLU A 332 -25.41 -0.16 15.89
N GLN A 333 -24.17 0.32 15.85
CA GLN A 333 -23.83 1.74 15.93
C GLN A 333 -23.99 2.52 14.62
N THR A 334 -23.82 1.85 13.47
CA THR A 334 -23.59 2.55 12.19
C THR A 334 -24.60 2.22 11.08
N CYS A 335 -25.20 1.03 11.09
CA CYS A 335 -26.06 0.53 10.02
C CYS A 335 -27.50 0.26 10.49
N SER A 336 -27.68 -0.20 11.73
CA SER A 336 -28.94 -0.75 12.25
C SER A 336 -30.15 0.16 12.06
N SER A 337 -30.02 1.47 12.32
CA SER A 337 -31.13 2.42 12.23
C SER A 337 -31.79 2.45 10.85
N CYS A 338 -31.02 2.19 9.78
CA CYS A 338 -31.51 2.12 8.41
C CYS A 338 -31.70 0.69 7.91
N HIS A 339 -30.85 -0.26 8.30
CA HIS A 339 -30.80 -1.59 7.66
C HIS A 339 -31.35 -2.75 8.50
N GLU A 340 -31.63 -2.59 9.80
CA GLU A 340 -32.09 -3.72 10.63
C GLU A 340 -33.44 -4.27 10.15
N SER A 341 -34.42 -3.41 9.86
CA SER A 341 -35.73 -3.86 9.36
C SER A 341 -35.65 -4.48 7.96
N GLN A 342 -34.66 -4.11 7.14
CA GLN A 342 -34.36 -4.78 5.86
C GLN A 342 -33.78 -6.18 6.02
N ILE A 343 -33.07 -6.45 7.12
CA ILE A 343 -32.40 -7.72 7.41
C ILE A 343 -33.29 -8.67 8.21
N GLN A 344 -34.27 -8.14 8.95
CA GLN A 344 -35.33 -8.92 9.59
C GLN A 344 -36.46 -9.26 8.61
N ASP A 345 -36.93 -8.26 7.85
CA ASP A 345 -38.01 -8.35 6.84
C ASP A 345 -39.21 -9.22 7.26
N SER A 346 -40.21 -8.60 7.89
CA SER A 346 -41.42 -9.31 8.33
C SER A 346 -42.19 -9.99 7.20
N GLU A 347 -42.03 -9.49 5.96
CA GLU A 347 -42.72 -9.99 4.77
C GLU A 347 -41.95 -11.11 4.07
N PHE A 348 -40.69 -11.35 4.43
CA PHE A 348 -39.93 -12.48 3.92
C PHE A 348 -40.51 -13.80 4.47
N PRO A 349 -41.00 -14.72 3.61
CA PRO A 349 -41.62 -15.98 4.06
C PRO A 349 -40.59 -17.01 4.58
N GLY A 350 -39.29 -16.72 4.45
CA GLY A 350 -38.20 -17.63 4.80
C GLY A 350 -37.79 -18.58 3.67
N VAL A 351 -36.53 -19.00 3.69
CA VAL A 351 -35.95 -19.93 2.73
C VAL A 351 -36.39 -21.36 3.06
N PRO A 352 -36.88 -22.17 2.11
CA PRO A 352 -37.23 -23.56 2.37
C PRO A 352 -35.97 -24.41 2.59
N PHE A 353 -35.88 -25.10 3.73
CA PHE A 353 -34.84 -26.10 4.02
C PHE A 353 -35.38 -27.53 3.88
N PHE A 354 -36.70 -27.71 3.95
CA PHE A 354 -37.38 -28.99 3.76
C PHE A 354 -38.74 -28.72 3.12
N ALA A 355 -39.18 -29.53 2.16
CA ALA A 355 -40.49 -29.39 1.53
C ALA A 355 -40.95 -30.71 0.93
N LEU A 356 -42.22 -31.07 1.10
CA LEU A 356 -42.75 -32.34 0.57
C LEU A 356 -42.97 -32.25 -0.95
N PRO A 357 -42.28 -33.05 -1.78
CA PRO A 357 -42.49 -33.05 -3.22
C PRO A 357 -43.91 -33.50 -3.60
N VAL A 358 -44.25 -33.32 -4.88
CA VAL A 358 -45.38 -33.98 -5.50
C VAL A 358 -45.05 -35.47 -5.69
N ILE A 359 -45.77 -36.33 -4.97
CA ILE A 359 -45.74 -37.79 -5.15
C ILE A 359 -47.12 -38.18 -5.71
N PRO A 360 -47.22 -38.76 -6.92
CA PRO A 360 -48.49 -39.26 -7.44
C PRO A 360 -48.96 -40.46 -6.60
N PRO A 361 -50.28 -40.64 -6.40
CA PRO A 361 -50.79 -41.86 -5.79
C PRO A 361 -50.44 -43.05 -6.68
N ALA A 362 -49.64 -43.99 -6.16
CA ALA A 362 -49.31 -45.22 -6.87
C ALA A 362 -50.58 -46.04 -7.12
N GLY A 363 -50.68 -46.67 -8.29
CA GLY A 363 -51.85 -47.43 -8.70
C GLY A 363 -52.13 -48.63 -7.78
N GLU A 364 -53.36 -48.70 -7.27
CA GLU A 364 -54.02 -49.87 -6.65
C GLU A 364 -53.15 -50.80 -5.78
N SER A 365 -52.52 -50.24 -4.73
CA SER A 365 -52.11 -51.00 -3.54
C SER A 365 -52.02 -50.10 -2.31
N ASP A 366 -52.56 -50.54 -1.16
CA ASP A 366 -52.66 -49.76 0.09
C ASP A 366 -51.28 -49.45 0.73
N SER A 367 -50.55 -48.46 0.20
CA SER A 367 -49.40 -47.89 0.91
C SER A 367 -49.17 -46.42 0.60
N VAL A 368 -48.71 -45.69 1.61
CA VAL A 368 -48.36 -44.25 1.59
C VAL A 368 -49.57 -43.32 1.43
N GLN A 369 -50.27 -43.02 2.53
CA GLN A 369 -50.98 -41.74 2.62
C GLN A 369 -49.96 -40.60 2.51
N TRP A 370 -50.10 -39.78 1.46
CA TRP A 370 -49.29 -38.60 1.16
C TRP A 370 -50.19 -37.35 1.12
N PRO A 371 -49.79 -36.21 1.70
CA PRO A 371 -50.54 -34.96 1.59
C PRO A 371 -50.70 -34.53 0.13
N ARG A 372 -51.81 -33.86 -0.20
CA ARG A 372 -52.03 -33.32 -1.56
C ARG A 372 -51.13 -32.10 -1.82
N THR A 373 -49.91 -32.35 -2.27
CA THR A 373 -48.90 -31.34 -2.64
C THR A 373 -49.01 -30.87 -4.10
N THR A 374 -49.80 -31.55 -4.94
CA THR A 374 -50.02 -31.22 -6.34
C THR A 374 -50.51 -29.77 -6.53
N GLY A 375 -49.80 -28.99 -7.33
CA GLY A 375 -50.15 -27.59 -7.62
C GLY A 375 -49.76 -26.59 -6.52
N VAL A 376 -49.07 -27.03 -5.45
CA VAL A 376 -48.59 -26.16 -4.37
C VAL A 376 -47.10 -26.34 -4.03
N PHE A 377 -46.44 -27.33 -4.61
CA PHE A 377 -44.98 -27.45 -4.58
C PHE A 377 -44.33 -26.56 -5.65
N GLU A 378 -43.57 -25.54 -5.24
CA GLU A 378 -43.08 -24.49 -6.14
C GLU A 378 -41.64 -24.69 -6.66
N THR A 379 -40.86 -25.64 -6.11
CA THR A 379 -39.43 -25.80 -6.41
C THR A 379 -39.17 -26.89 -7.44
N ALA A 380 -38.22 -26.65 -8.36
CA ALA A 380 -37.85 -27.64 -9.38
C ALA A 380 -37.12 -28.88 -8.81
N ARG A 381 -36.44 -28.70 -7.67
CA ARG A 381 -35.67 -29.71 -6.95
C ARG A 381 -36.11 -29.77 -5.48
N LEU A 382 -35.70 -30.81 -4.77
CA LEU A 382 -35.80 -30.86 -3.32
C LEU A 382 -34.92 -29.78 -2.68
N PRO A 383 -35.31 -29.17 -1.54
CA PRO A 383 -34.45 -28.25 -0.81
C PRO A 383 -33.10 -28.87 -0.43
N ARG A 384 -32.02 -28.09 -0.52
CA ARG A 384 -30.64 -28.63 -0.42
C ARG A 384 -30.32 -29.34 0.90
N MET A 385 -30.88 -28.87 2.02
CA MET A 385 -30.74 -29.54 3.32
C MET A 385 -31.45 -30.91 3.31
N MET A 386 -32.62 -31.00 2.69
CA MET A 386 -33.36 -32.25 2.52
C MET A 386 -32.62 -33.24 1.60
N GLU A 387 -32.05 -32.77 0.48
CA GLU A 387 -31.17 -33.61 -0.37
C GLU A 387 -30.00 -34.20 0.44
N LEU A 388 -29.39 -33.42 1.34
CA LEU A 388 -28.27 -33.86 2.19
C LEU A 388 -28.71 -34.85 3.29
N LEU A 389 -29.89 -34.67 3.88
CA LEU A 389 -30.44 -35.62 4.88
C LEU A 389 -30.88 -36.95 4.25
N LEU A 390 -31.12 -36.97 2.94
CA LEU A 390 -31.45 -38.17 2.17
C LEU A 390 -30.23 -38.81 1.50
N SER A 391 -29.08 -38.12 1.41
CA SER A 391 -27.97 -38.58 0.56
C SER A 391 -27.33 -39.89 0.99
N ASP A 392 -27.34 -40.22 2.28
CA ASP A 392 -26.81 -41.49 2.79
C ASP A 392 -27.89 -42.61 2.84
N ASP A 393 -29.10 -42.36 2.35
CA ASP A 393 -30.18 -43.36 2.31
C ASP A 393 -30.12 -44.21 1.02
N PRO A 394 -29.95 -45.55 1.09
CA PRO A 394 -29.83 -46.41 -0.09
C PRO A 394 -31.04 -46.35 -1.03
N ASP A 395 -32.25 -46.25 -0.46
CA ASP A 395 -33.51 -46.26 -1.22
C ASP A 395 -33.62 -44.96 -2.05
N TYR A 396 -33.17 -43.84 -1.48
CA TYR A 396 -33.09 -42.55 -2.17
C TYR A 396 -31.99 -42.52 -3.24
N GLN A 397 -30.81 -43.08 -2.95
CA GLN A 397 -29.71 -43.16 -3.91
C GLN A 397 -30.08 -43.96 -5.16
N GLN A 398 -30.77 -45.10 -4.99
CA GLN A 398 -31.30 -45.87 -6.12
C GLN A 398 -32.35 -45.08 -6.90
N ALA A 399 -33.31 -44.45 -6.20
CA ALA A 399 -34.37 -43.69 -6.83
C ALA A 399 -33.86 -42.49 -7.66
N VAL A 400 -32.89 -41.72 -7.14
CA VAL A 400 -32.33 -40.57 -7.86
C VAL A 400 -31.48 -40.98 -9.07
N GLN A 401 -30.84 -42.16 -9.03
CA GLN A 401 -30.14 -42.70 -10.20
C GLN A 401 -31.09 -43.04 -11.35
N GLU A 402 -32.28 -43.56 -11.03
CA GLU A 402 -33.33 -43.86 -12.02
C GLU A 402 -34.04 -42.60 -12.54
N LEU A 403 -34.32 -41.62 -11.66
CA LEU A 403 -35.01 -40.37 -12.00
C LEU A 403 -34.14 -39.35 -12.76
N GLY A 404 -32.82 -39.37 -12.56
CA GLY A 404 -31.91 -38.36 -13.12
C GLY A 404 -32.23 -36.92 -12.67
N GLU A 405 -32.06 -35.96 -13.59
CA GLU A 405 -32.36 -34.54 -13.36
C GLU A 405 -33.85 -34.25 -13.63
N ILE A 406 -34.71 -34.70 -12.71
CA ILE A 406 -36.16 -34.48 -12.75
C ILE A 406 -36.57 -33.08 -12.22
N ASP A 407 -37.54 -32.44 -12.89
CA ASP A 407 -38.21 -31.24 -12.39
C ASP A 407 -39.48 -31.65 -11.61
N TYR A 408 -39.44 -31.54 -10.29
CA TYR A 408 -40.53 -31.95 -9.39
C TYR A 408 -41.86 -31.18 -9.59
N ARG A 409 -41.87 -30.13 -10.42
CA ARG A 409 -43.08 -29.38 -10.82
C ARG A 409 -43.72 -29.92 -12.10
N ARG A 410 -43.02 -30.80 -12.84
CA ARG A 410 -43.38 -31.28 -14.18
C ARG A 410 -43.30 -32.81 -14.25
N LEU A 411 -44.27 -33.45 -13.61
CA LEU A 411 -44.38 -34.90 -13.47
C LEU A 411 -45.39 -35.52 -14.45
N ASP A 412 -45.80 -34.78 -15.49
CA ASP A 412 -46.87 -35.13 -16.41
C ASP A 412 -46.51 -36.23 -17.43
N GLN A 413 -45.24 -36.64 -17.50
CA GLN A 413 -44.72 -37.54 -18.54
C GLN A 413 -43.91 -38.73 -18.00
N LEU A 414 -44.03 -39.05 -16.71
CA LEU A 414 -43.24 -40.13 -16.08
C LEU A 414 -43.67 -41.53 -16.54
N ASN A 415 -42.68 -42.35 -16.88
CA ASN A 415 -42.85 -43.78 -17.14
C ASN A 415 -43.04 -44.60 -15.84
N GLU A 416 -43.41 -45.87 -15.94
CA GLU A 416 -43.70 -46.72 -14.77
C GLU A 416 -42.50 -46.86 -13.81
N SER A 417 -41.27 -46.92 -14.33
CA SER A 417 -40.05 -47.01 -13.51
C SER A 417 -39.81 -45.71 -12.75
N GLU A 418 -39.93 -44.57 -13.44
CA GLU A 418 -39.83 -43.23 -12.83
C GLU A 418 -40.91 -43.00 -11.77
N GLN A 419 -42.14 -43.49 -11.98
CA GLN A 419 -43.21 -43.42 -10.98
C GLN A 419 -42.88 -44.26 -9.74
N GLN A 420 -42.32 -45.46 -9.92
CA GLN A 420 -41.86 -46.31 -8.80
C GLN A 420 -40.68 -45.68 -8.05
N ALA A 421 -39.70 -45.14 -8.76
CA ALA A 421 -38.58 -44.41 -8.15
C ALA A 421 -39.05 -43.18 -7.38
N LEU A 422 -40.02 -42.42 -7.90
CA LEU A 422 -40.61 -41.29 -7.18
C LEU A 422 -41.33 -41.74 -5.89
N ALA A 423 -42.04 -42.88 -5.91
CA ALA A 423 -42.62 -43.47 -4.69
C ALA A 423 -41.55 -43.94 -3.67
N GLN A 424 -40.38 -44.40 -4.15
CA GLN A 424 -39.23 -44.69 -3.28
C GLN A 424 -38.67 -43.42 -2.62
N VAL A 425 -38.59 -42.28 -3.34
CA VAL A 425 -38.26 -40.97 -2.75
C VAL A 425 -39.26 -40.61 -1.63
N GLY A 426 -40.56 -40.76 -1.87
CA GLY A 426 -41.59 -40.56 -0.84
C GLY A 426 -41.40 -41.45 0.39
N SER A 427 -41.03 -42.71 0.20
CA SER A 427 -40.75 -43.67 1.27
C SER A 427 -39.49 -43.30 2.09
N ALA A 428 -38.41 -42.87 1.42
CA ALA A 428 -37.20 -42.38 2.07
C ALA A 428 -37.46 -41.11 2.90
N ILE A 429 -38.32 -40.21 2.42
CA ILE A 429 -38.75 -39.01 3.16
C ILE A 429 -39.55 -39.37 4.42
N LYS A 430 -40.48 -40.32 4.32
CA LYS A 430 -41.22 -40.85 5.49
C LYS A 430 -40.27 -41.47 6.52
N LYS A 431 -39.33 -42.31 6.08
CA LYS A 431 -38.30 -42.95 6.90
C LYS A 431 -37.42 -41.92 7.63
N LEU A 432 -36.97 -40.87 6.94
CA LEU A 432 -36.26 -39.73 7.54
C LEU A 432 -37.11 -39.04 8.64
N LEU A 433 -38.36 -38.67 8.35
CA LEU A 433 -39.23 -38.01 9.33
C LEU A 433 -39.52 -38.89 10.55
N TYR A 434 -39.72 -40.20 10.35
CA TYR A 434 -39.88 -41.17 11.43
C TYR A 434 -38.61 -41.26 12.31
N GLU A 435 -37.43 -41.38 11.71
CA GLU A 435 -36.17 -41.45 12.46
C GLU A 435 -35.91 -40.17 13.26
N VAL A 436 -36.19 -38.99 12.70
CA VAL A 436 -36.10 -37.71 13.42
C VAL A 436 -37.12 -37.63 14.56
N SER A 437 -38.36 -38.10 14.35
CA SER A 437 -39.37 -38.14 15.41
C SER A 437 -38.97 -39.04 16.58
N ILE A 438 -38.37 -40.20 16.33
CA ILE A 438 -37.92 -41.13 17.38
C ILE A 438 -36.60 -40.66 18.03
N GLN A 439 -35.55 -40.40 17.24
CA GLN A 439 -34.20 -40.19 17.76
C GLN A 439 -33.82 -38.71 17.97
N GLY A 440 -34.53 -37.77 17.34
CA GLY A 440 -34.21 -36.34 17.41
C GLY A 440 -32.90 -35.98 16.71
N GLU A 441 -32.03 -35.23 17.40
CA GLU A 441 -30.76 -34.74 16.85
C GLU A 441 -29.87 -35.88 16.34
N SER A 442 -29.82 -37.04 17.01
CA SER A 442 -28.92 -38.13 16.59
C SER A 442 -29.30 -38.75 15.24
N ALA A 443 -30.56 -38.61 14.77
CA ALA A 443 -30.93 -39.00 13.41
C ALA A 443 -30.30 -38.07 12.37
N LEU A 444 -30.24 -36.76 12.65
CA LEU A 444 -29.49 -35.82 11.83
C LEU A 444 -28.00 -36.16 11.88
N GLU A 445 -27.44 -36.43 13.06
CA GLU A 445 -26.01 -36.80 13.21
C GLU A 445 -25.63 -38.03 12.38
N GLN A 446 -26.49 -39.06 12.40
CA GLN A 446 -26.29 -40.29 11.63
C GLN A 446 -26.41 -40.05 10.12
N ARG A 447 -27.48 -39.35 9.66
CA ARG A 447 -27.75 -39.14 8.22
C ARG A 447 -26.86 -38.11 7.54
N LEU A 448 -26.28 -37.18 8.30
CA LEU A 448 -25.33 -36.20 7.80
C LEU A 448 -23.88 -36.68 7.88
N GLY A 449 -23.60 -37.68 8.73
CA GLY A 449 -22.30 -38.30 8.90
C GLY A 449 -21.14 -37.30 9.02
N LYS A 450 -20.03 -37.57 8.32
CA LYS A 450 -18.90 -36.63 8.23
C LYS A 450 -19.17 -35.43 7.32
N ALA A 451 -20.17 -35.52 6.44
CA ALA A 451 -20.47 -34.50 5.42
C ALA A 451 -21.22 -33.29 5.99
N GLY A 452 -21.93 -33.44 7.10
CA GLY A 452 -22.74 -32.39 7.70
C GLY A 452 -22.47 -32.06 9.16
N SER A 453 -21.26 -32.32 9.68
CA SER A 453 -20.79 -31.75 10.97
C SER A 453 -20.99 -30.24 11.06
N ALA A 454 -20.91 -29.54 9.92
CA ALA A 454 -21.31 -28.16 9.72
C ALA A 454 -22.75 -27.83 10.18
N TYR A 455 -23.72 -28.68 9.84
CA TYR A 455 -25.15 -28.48 10.10
C TYR A 455 -25.54 -28.87 11.53
N LEU A 456 -24.86 -29.86 12.12
CA LEU A 456 -25.14 -30.37 13.47
C LEU A 456 -24.85 -29.37 14.59
N GLN A 457 -24.03 -28.34 14.33
CA GLN A 457 -23.74 -27.26 15.28
C GLN A 457 -24.55 -25.99 15.03
N MET A 458 -25.45 -25.99 14.03
CA MET A 458 -26.28 -24.83 13.73
C MET A 458 -27.37 -24.64 14.80
N LYS A 459 -27.60 -23.39 15.19
CA LYS A 459 -28.67 -23.01 16.12
C LYS A 459 -29.50 -21.88 15.50
N PRO A 460 -30.84 -21.89 15.65
CA PRO A 460 -31.65 -22.91 16.32
C PRO A 460 -31.73 -24.23 15.51
N SER A 461 -31.92 -25.37 16.18
CA SER A 461 -32.09 -26.67 15.51
C SER A 461 -33.42 -26.75 14.77
N ILE A 462 -33.42 -27.44 13.62
CA ILE A 462 -34.59 -27.75 12.81
C ILE A 462 -35.42 -28.91 13.38
N VAL A 463 -34.85 -29.74 14.27
CA VAL A 463 -35.49 -30.97 14.77
C VAL A 463 -36.87 -30.75 15.40
N PRO A 464 -37.09 -29.77 16.30
CA PRO A 464 -38.43 -29.54 16.86
C PRO A 464 -39.48 -29.27 15.77
N THR A 465 -39.10 -28.54 14.74
CA THR A 465 -39.95 -28.18 13.60
C THR A 465 -40.20 -29.38 12.68
N LEU A 466 -39.20 -30.25 12.45
CA LEU A 466 -39.40 -31.52 11.74
C LEU A 466 -40.37 -32.45 12.48
N LYS A 467 -40.27 -32.57 13.81
CA LYS A 467 -41.22 -33.37 14.61
C LYS A 467 -42.64 -32.81 14.51
N GLN A 468 -42.78 -31.48 14.62
CA GLN A 468 -44.08 -30.84 14.48
C GLN A 468 -44.66 -30.99 13.06
N ALA A 469 -43.82 -30.89 12.03
CA ALA A 469 -44.22 -31.11 10.64
C ALA A 469 -44.65 -32.57 10.39
N GLN A 470 -43.95 -33.56 10.97
CA GLN A 470 -44.36 -34.96 10.91
C GLN A 470 -45.76 -35.17 11.52
N LEU A 471 -46.05 -34.58 12.68
CA LEU A 471 -47.38 -34.68 13.32
C LEU A 471 -48.49 -34.03 12.48
N LEU A 472 -48.18 -32.96 11.75
CA LEU A 472 -49.14 -32.23 10.90
C LEU A 472 -49.36 -32.89 9.54
N TRP A 473 -48.32 -33.47 8.94
CA TRP A 473 -48.34 -33.98 7.57
C TRP A 473 -48.55 -35.51 7.49
N PHE A 474 -48.05 -36.25 8.48
CA PHE A 474 -48.14 -37.70 8.54
C PHE A 474 -48.42 -38.16 10.00
N PRO A 475 -49.63 -37.89 10.53
CA PRO A 475 -49.94 -38.11 11.95
C PRO A 475 -49.75 -39.57 12.39
N ASP A 476 -50.13 -40.51 11.54
CA ASP A 476 -50.06 -41.95 11.81
C ASP A 476 -48.71 -42.59 11.45
N LEU A 477 -47.71 -41.81 11.00
CA LEU A 477 -46.43 -42.32 10.49
C LEU A 477 -45.70 -43.27 11.44
N ILE A 478 -45.71 -42.96 12.73
CA ILE A 478 -45.05 -43.80 13.75
C ILE A 478 -45.74 -45.17 13.81
N SER A 479 -47.08 -45.18 13.82
CA SER A 479 -47.89 -46.40 13.78
C SER A 479 -47.69 -47.17 12.47
N GLU A 480 -47.70 -46.48 11.32
CA GLU A 480 -47.44 -47.05 9.98
C GLU A 480 -46.09 -47.78 9.95
N MET A 481 -45.01 -47.12 10.39
CA MET A 481 -43.65 -47.66 10.36
C MET A 481 -43.42 -48.81 11.35
N GLU A 482 -43.96 -48.73 12.58
CA GLU A 482 -43.88 -49.83 13.54
C GLU A 482 -44.76 -51.02 13.11
N GLN A 483 -45.94 -50.76 12.54
CA GLN A 483 -46.77 -51.80 11.94
C GLN A 483 -46.08 -52.45 10.74
N SER A 484 -45.39 -51.72 9.86
CA SER A 484 -44.62 -52.33 8.76
C SER A 484 -43.49 -53.23 9.26
N LYS A 485 -42.75 -52.81 10.30
CA LYS A 485 -41.73 -53.66 10.97
C LYS A 485 -42.32 -54.91 11.61
N THR A 486 -43.54 -54.80 12.14
CA THR A 486 -44.24 -55.92 12.80
C THR A 486 -44.95 -56.83 11.79
N ALA A 487 -45.44 -56.28 10.68
CA ALA A 487 -46.14 -56.98 9.60
C ALA A 487 -45.18 -57.83 8.74
N GLN A 488 -43.91 -57.41 8.62
CA GLN A 488 -42.83 -58.28 8.16
C GLN A 488 -42.63 -59.54 9.03
N LYS A 489 -43.25 -59.61 10.21
CA LYS A 489 -43.31 -60.79 11.08
C LYS A 489 -44.68 -61.48 11.16
N GLN A 490 -45.80 -60.86 10.77
CA GLN A 490 -47.15 -61.45 10.81
C GLN A 490 -48.18 -60.65 10.00
N ALA A 491 -48.97 -61.30 9.14
CA ALA A 491 -49.93 -60.63 8.24
C ALA A 491 -51.30 -60.28 8.89
N THR A 492 -51.90 -59.22 8.34
CA THR A 492 -53.20 -58.49 8.52
C THR A 492 -54.49 -59.34 8.66
N PRO A 493 -55.74 -58.77 8.85
CA PRO A 493 -56.24 -57.36 8.89
C PRO A 493 -57.12 -56.99 10.13
N ALA A 494 -57.76 -55.81 10.35
CA ALA A 494 -57.59 -54.42 9.84
C ALA A 494 -58.03 -53.28 10.84
N PRO A 495 -59.24 -52.62 10.82
CA PRO A 495 -59.24 -51.14 10.89
C PRO A 495 -60.12 -50.45 11.95
N THR A 496 -59.95 -49.12 12.15
CA THR A 496 -61.01 -48.11 12.36
C THR A 496 -60.45 -46.68 12.14
N GLU A 497 -61.23 -45.78 11.54
CA GLU A 497 -60.89 -44.37 11.28
C GLU A 497 -60.85 -43.49 12.56
N SER A 498 -60.13 -42.37 12.53
CA SER A 498 -60.41 -41.25 13.45
C SER A 498 -60.20 -39.87 12.80
N GLN A 499 -61.05 -38.92 13.16
CA GLN A 499 -61.16 -37.61 12.50
C GLN A 499 -60.19 -36.57 13.09
N GLN A 500 -59.36 -35.94 12.25
CA GLN A 500 -58.51 -34.83 12.67
C GLN A 500 -59.20 -33.47 12.57
N LYS A 501 -59.19 -32.70 13.68
CA LYS A 501 -59.55 -31.28 13.70
C LYS A 501 -58.44 -30.44 13.05
N LYS A 502 -58.78 -29.67 12.02
CA LYS A 502 -57.93 -28.59 11.52
C LYS A 502 -57.77 -27.50 12.58
N GLN A 503 -56.57 -27.33 13.13
CA GLN A 503 -56.18 -26.11 13.83
C GLN A 503 -55.48 -25.16 12.86
N HIS A 504 -55.96 -23.93 12.77
CA HIS A 504 -55.26 -22.84 12.10
C HIS A 504 -54.17 -22.32 13.04
N PHE A 505 -52.91 -22.36 12.60
CA PHE A 505 -51.82 -21.63 13.25
C PHE A 505 -51.52 -20.36 12.44
N LEU A 506 -51.48 -19.23 13.13
CA LEU A 506 -50.99 -17.97 12.58
C LEU A 506 -49.46 -17.98 12.60
N PRO A 507 -48.77 -17.30 11.65
CA PRO A 507 -47.32 -17.20 11.68
C PRO A 507 -46.85 -16.42 12.90
N ASP A 508 -45.90 -16.99 13.65
CA ASP A 508 -45.27 -16.29 14.77
C ASP A 508 -44.37 -15.16 14.22
N SER A 509 -44.50 -13.95 14.75
CA SER A 509 -43.84 -12.76 14.17
C SER A 509 -42.33 -12.68 14.46
N SER A 510 -41.81 -13.61 15.26
CA SER A 510 -40.47 -13.62 15.85
C SER A 510 -39.35 -14.19 14.96
N GLY A 511 -39.67 -14.74 13.78
CA GLY A 511 -38.68 -15.32 12.86
C GLY A 511 -38.20 -16.73 13.25
N GLY A 512 -37.11 -17.20 12.63
CA GLY A 512 -36.59 -18.55 12.84
C GLY A 512 -37.29 -19.60 11.98
N TRP A 513 -37.48 -20.81 12.53
CA TRP A 513 -38.09 -21.95 11.84
C TRP A 513 -39.62 -21.88 11.80
N SER A 514 -40.23 -22.05 10.63
CA SER A 514 -41.67 -21.99 10.45
C SER A 514 -42.28 -23.16 9.63
N ILE A 515 -43.50 -23.48 10.05
CA ILE A 515 -44.60 -24.29 9.50
C ILE A 515 -45.38 -23.72 8.32
N SER A 516 -45.04 -23.96 7.06
CA SER A 516 -45.92 -23.56 5.95
C SER A 516 -46.80 -24.72 5.48
N ASN A 517 -48.09 -24.67 5.81
CA ASN A 517 -49.07 -25.72 5.50
C ASN A 517 -49.78 -25.53 4.15
N SER A 518 -49.51 -24.43 3.43
CA SER A 518 -49.97 -24.26 2.05
C SER A 518 -49.15 -25.09 1.07
N ASP A 519 -47.82 -24.94 1.13
CA ASP A 519 -46.82 -25.56 0.24
C ASP A 519 -46.08 -26.76 0.86
N PHE A 520 -46.47 -27.16 2.08
CA PHE A 520 -45.84 -28.25 2.86
C PHE A 520 -44.32 -28.08 3.02
N ALA A 521 -43.89 -26.85 3.35
CA ALA A 521 -42.49 -26.48 3.54
C ALA A 521 -42.15 -26.11 4.99
N ILE A 522 -40.94 -26.49 5.43
CA ILE A 522 -40.27 -25.91 6.59
C ILE A 522 -39.32 -24.83 6.08
N ARG A 523 -39.56 -23.58 6.53
CA ARG A 523 -38.82 -22.40 6.12
C ARG A 523 -38.00 -21.83 7.27
N TYR A 524 -36.87 -21.19 6.97
CA TYR A 524 -36.09 -20.41 7.92
C TYR A 524 -36.10 -18.92 7.53
N ARG A 525 -36.57 -18.06 8.43
CA ARG A 525 -36.34 -16.62 8.37
C ARG A 525 -35.19 -16.24 9.32
N PRO A 526 -34.15 -15.53 8.86
CA PRO A 526 -33.10 -15.02 9.74
C PRO A 526 -33.67 -14.21 10.91
N LEU A 527 -33.05 -14.34 12.08
CA LEU A 527 -33.49 -13.63 13.30
C LEU A 527 -33.11 -12.14 13.31
N GLY A 528 -32.18 -11.72 12.43
CA GLY A 528 -31.65 -10.36 12.33
C GLY A 528 -30.20 -10.35 11.83
N HIS A 529 -29.49 -9.26 12.02
CA HIS A 529 -28.07 -9.19 11.69
C HIS A 529 -27.24 -10.21 12.50
N ALA A 530 -26.21 -10.77 11.86
CA ALA A 530 -25.36 -11.83 12.41
C ALA A 530 -26.10 -13.12 12.85
N ASP A 531 -27.21 -13.46 12.18
CA ASP A 531 -27.94 -14.73 12.38
C ASP A 531 -26.97 -15.95 12.40
N PRO A 532 -26.94 -16.73 13.50
CA PRO A 532 -25.93 -17.76 13.69
C PRO A 532 -26.08 -18.94 12.72
N LEU A 533 -27.30 -19.26 12.27
CA LEU A 533 -27.56 -20.38 11.38
C LEU A 533 -27.07 -20.07 9.96
N ILE A 534 -27.54 -18.95 9.40
CA ILE A 534 -27.17 -18.52 8.04
C ILE A 534 -25.68 -18.21 7.96
N LYS A 535 -25.11 -17.56 8.97
CA LYS A 535 -23.67 -17.27 9.01
C LYS A 535 -22.83 -18.55 9.02
N ALA A 536 -23.15 -19.51 9.91
CA ALA A 536 -22.42 -20.78 10.00
C ALA A 536 -22.56 -21.60 8.71
N TRP A 537 -23.75 -21.59 8.09
CA TRP A 537 -23.99 -22.24 6.81
C TRP A 537 -23.15 -21.63 5.68
N LEU A 538 -23.13 -20.29 5.58
CA LEU A 538 -22.35 -19.57 4.57
C LEU A 538 -20.84 -19.79 4.71
N ASP A 539 -20.30 -19.78 5.93
CA ASP A 539 -18.89 -20.06 6.23
C ASP A 539 -18.42 -21.45 5.77
N GLN A 540 -19.35 -22.42 5.72
CA GLN A 540 -19.11 -23.79 5.30
C GLN A 540 -19.34 -23.97 3.80
N ALA A 541 -20.40 -23.35 3.26
CA ALA A 541 -20.70 -23.37 1.83
C ALA A 541 -19.52 -22.80 1.01
N VAL A 542 -18.97 -21.65 1.40
CA VAL A 542 -17.91 -20.94 0.66
C VAL A 542 -16.60 -21.75 0.49
N GLN A 543 -16.40 -22.83 1.26
CA GLN A 543 -15.24 -23.71 1.13
C GLN A 543 -15.30 -24.67 -0.07
N LYS A 544 -16.48 -24.86 -0.69
CA LYS A 544 -16.68 -25.76 -1.82
C LYS A 544 -16.05 -25.22 -3.12
N ASP A 545 -15.88 -26.09 -4.12
CA ASP A 545 -15.47 -25.71 -5.48
C ASP A 545 -16.46 -24.69 -6.08
N PRO A 546 -15.99 -23.58 -6.71
CA PRO A 546 -16.87 -22.56 -7.30
C PRO A 546 -17.90 -23.09 -8.30
N ARG A 547 -17.60 -24.17 -9.03
CA ARG A 547 -18.51 -24.79 -10.00
C ARG A 547 -19.66 -25.51 -9.30
N VAL A 548 -19.39 -26.11 -8.14
CA VAL A 548 -20.42 -26.73 -7.28
C VAL A 548 -21.25 -25.64 -6.60
N LEU A 549 -20.63 -24.57 -6.11
CA LEU A 549 -21.35 -23.43 -5.51
C LEU A 549 -22.27 -22.72 -6.51
N ALA A 550 -21.84 -22.57 -7.76
CA ALA A 550 -22.66 -21.98 -8.81
C ALA A 550 -23.97 -22.76 -9.09
N GLN A 551 -24.08 -24.02 -8.66
CA GLN A 551 -25.26 -24.87 -8.81
C GLN A 551 -26.06 -25.05 -7.49
N ASP A 552 -25.50 -24.65 -6.34
CA ASP A 552 -26.14 -24.79 -5.03
C ASP A 552 -27.23 -23.70 -4.86
N GLN A 553 -28.50 -24.11 -4.88
CA GLN A 553 -29.64 -23.16 -4.85
C GLN A 553 -29.67 -22.31 -3.58
N LEU A 554 -29.27 -22.86 -2.41
CA LEU A 554 -29.14 -22.05 -1.20
C LEU A 554 -28.04 -21.01 -1.39
N TRP A 555 -26.90 -21.39 -1.98
CA TRP A 555 -25.82 -20.43 -2.24
C TRP A 555 -26.31 -19.30 -3.13
N GLN A 556 -26.98 -19.61 -4.25
CA GLN A 556 -27.57 -18.59 -5.12
C GLN A 556 -28.54 -17.66 -4.38
N ILE A 557 -29.39 -18.17 -3.47
CA ILE A 557 -30.29 -17.35 -2.66
C ILE A 557 -29.51 -16.38 -1.77
N PHE A 558 -28.52 -16.87 -1.01
CA PHE A 558 -27.79 -16.08 -0.01
C PHE A 558 -26.63 -15.23 -0.59
N SER A 559 -26.14 -15.57 -1.79
CA SER A 559 -25.03 -14.88 -2.48
C SER A 559 -25.50 -13.83 -3.49
N SER A 560 -26.74 -13.94 -3.99
CA SER A 560 -27.24 -13.02 -5.01
C SER A 560 -27.56 -11.64 -4.43
N PRO A 561 -27.08 -10.54 -5.04
CA PRO A 561 -27.41 -9.18 -4.62
C PRO A 561 -28.84 -8.73 -5.00
N THR A 562 -29.57 -9.51 -5.81
CA THR A 562 -30.96 -9.22 -6.22
C THR A 562 -31.89 -10.38 -5.87
N ALA A 563 -33.17 -10.07 -5.63
CA ALA A 563 -34.16 -11.07 -5.21
C ALA A 563 -34.29 -12.26 -6.18
N SER A 564 -34.21 -11.99 -7.48
CA SER A 564 -34.28 -12.97 -8.58
C SER A 564 -32.93 -13.52 -9.03
N GLY A 565 -31.81 -13.03 -8.50
CA GLY A 565 -30.46 -13.26 -9.05
C GLY A 565 -30.17 -12.56 -10.40
N THR A 566 -31.18 -11.95 -11.01
CA THR A 566 -31.11 -11.31 -12.34
C THR A 566 -31.15 -9.77 -12.22
N GLU A 567 -31.74 -9.06 -13.19
CA GLU A 567 -31.70 -7.60 -13.35
C GLU A 567 -32.21 -6.82 -12.13
N ALA A 568 -31.87 -5.52 -12.12
CA ALA A 568 -31.99 -4.62 -10.99
C ALA A 568 -33.44 -4.29 -10.58
N THR A 569 -34.10 -5.26 -9.95
CA THR A 569 -35.02 -4.97 -8.85
C THR A 569 -34.18 -4.93 -7.56
N PRO A 570 -33.66 -3.76 -7.13
CA PRO A 570 -33.14 -3.59 -5.77
C PRO A 570 -34.33 -3.64 -4.81
N GLY A 571 -34.80 -4.86 -4.54
CA GLY A 571 -35.84 -5.12 -3.56
C GLY A 571 -35.37 -4.61 -2.20
N ALA A 572 -36.30 -4.05 -1.42
CA ALA A 572 -36.03 -3.56 -0.06
C ALA A 572 -35.84 -4.71 0.95
N LEU A 573 -35.35 -5.87 0.50
CA LEU A 573 -35.36 -7.15 1.20
C LEU A 573 -33.92 -7.68 1.24
N ALA A 574 -33.21 -7.38 2.34
CA ALA A 574 -31.84 -7.85 2.59
C ALA A 574 -31.81 -9.14 3.44
N SER A 575 -32.98 -9.61 3.89
CA SER A 575 -33.13 -10.87 4.61
C SER A 575 -32.50 -12.04 3.88
N GLY A 576 -31.52 -12.65 4.53
CA GLY A 576 -30.73 -13.72 3.95
C GLY A 576 -29.84 -13.28 2.79
N ARG A 577 -29.40 -12.02 2.71
CA ARG A 577 -28.46 -11.54 1.68
C ARG A 577 -27.18 -11.01 2.30
N CYS A 578 -26.60 -11.78 3.21
CA CYS A 578 -25.40 -11.39 3.96
C CYS A 578 -24.24 -10.93 3.06
N LEU A 579 -24.08 -11.56 1.89
CA LEU A 579 -23.01 -11.25 0.95
C LEU A 579 -23.27 -10.01 0.07
N MET A 580 -24.43 -9.35 0.25
CA MET A 580 -24.67 -8.01 -0.25
C MET A 580 -23.86 -6.95 0.55
N CYS A 581 -23.45 -7.26 1.79
CA CYS A 581 -22.61 -6.40 2.62
C CYS A 581 -21.23 -7.02 2.90
N HIS A 582 -21.13 -8.33 3.04
CA HIS A 582 -19.89 -9.04 3.38
C HIS A 582 -19.20 -9.63 2.16
N THR A 583 -17.92 -9.27 1.96
CA THR A 583 -17.13 -9.81 0.84
C THR A 583 -16.68 -11.24 1.06
N VAL A 584 -16.53 -11.99 -0.03
CA VAL A 584 -15.75 -13.23 -0.08
C VAL A 584 -14.34 -12.88 -0.56
N ASP A 585 -13.29 -13.32 0.12
CA ASP A 585 -11.92 -13.30 -0.39
C ASP A 585 -11.47 -14.75 -0.69
N ARG A 586 -10.94 -15.02 -1.89
CA ARG A 586 -10.27 -16.27 -2.24
C ARG A 586 -8.76 -16.09 -2.24
N ASN A 587 -8.04 -17.07 -1.69
CA ASN A 587 -6.58 -17.14 -1.75
C ASN A 587 -6.16 -17.83 -3.06
N SER A 588 -5.42 -17.10 -3.89
CA SER A 588 -4.94 -17.55 -5.21
C SER A 588 -3.94 -18.72 -5.16
N GLN A 589 -3.24 -18.92 -4.03
CA GLN A 589 -2.22 -19.98 -3.91
C GLN A 589 -2.80 -21.36 -3.55
N ASN A 590 -3.88 -21.41 -2.77
CA ASN A 590 -4.45 -22.66 -2.26
C ASN A 590 -5.93 -22.85 -2.58
N GLY A 591 -6.57 -21.90 -3.27
CA GLY A 591 -7.98 -21.95 -3.69
C GLY A 591 -9.01 -21.75 -2.56
N THR A 592 -8.59 -21.72 -1.30
CA THR A 592 -9.49 -21.56 -0.14
C THR A 592 -10.15 -20.18 -0.14
N ALA A 593 -11.43 -20.11 0.22
CA ALA A 593 -12.17 -18.87 0.30
C ALA A 593 -12.75 -18.66 1.70
N ARG A 594 -12.99 -17.40 2.07
CA ARG A 594 -13.60 -17.03 3.35
C ARG A 594 -14.51 -15.82 3.20
N ILE A 595 -15.50 -15.70 4.06
CA ILE A 595 -16.35 -14.51 4.15
C ILE A 595 -15.77 -13.56 5.20
N ASN A 596 -15.71 -12.28 4.84
CA ASN A 596 -15.22 -11.22 5.71
C ASN A 596 -16.34 -10.63 6.58
N TRP A 597 -16.63 -11.29 7.69
CA TRP A 597 -17.61 -10.82 8.69
C TRP A 597 -17.19 -9.55 9.45
N GLN A 598 -15.94 -9.10 9.31
CA GLN A 598 -15.41 -7.90 9.97
C GLN A 598 -14.66 -7.01 8.97
N PRO A 599 -14.67 -5.67 9.19
CA PRO A 599 -13.78 -4.74 8.48
C PRO A 599 -12.31 -5.17 8.53
N LEU A 600 -11.50 -4.62 7.62
CA LEU A 600 -10.06 -4.84 7.62
C LEU A 600 -9.43 -4.20 8.86
N LYS A 601 -9.01 -5.03 9.82
CA LYS A 601 -8.17 -4.60 10.94
C LYS A 601 -6.73 -4.50 10.43
N LEU A 602 -6.25 -3.27 10.25
CA LEU A 602 -4.85 -3.00 9.94
C LEU A 602 -3.99 -3.33 11.17
N SER A 603 -3.09 -4.31 11.03
CA SER A 603 -2.21 -4.73 12.12
C SER A 603 -0.98 -3.83 12.22
N SER A 604 -0.54 -3.53 13.44
CA SER A 604 0.74 -2.85 13.70
C SER A 604 1.98 -3.70 13.38
N ALA A 605 1.83 -5.00 13.12
CA ALA A 605 2.92 -5.88 12.71
C ALA A 605 3.28 -5.66 11.22
N GLY A 606 4.41 -4.99 10.96
CA GLY A 606 4.94 -4.74 9.61
C GLY A 606 6.12 -3.76 9.60
N GLU A 607 6.75 -3.60 8.43
CA GLU A 607 7.79 -2.59 8.15
C GLU A 607 7.11 -1.22 7.90
N HIS A 608 7.18 -0.27 8.83
CA HIS A 608 6.42 1.00 8.75
C HIS A 608 7.28 2.19 8.31
N PHE A 609 7.25 2.50 7.02
CA PHE A 609 7.95 3.68 6.47
C PHE A 609 7.22 5.01 6.66
N THR A 610 5.93 4.98 6.96
CA THR A 610 5.08 6.17 7.10
C THR A 610 4.48 6.27 8.50
N ARG A 611 4.41 7.49 9.05
CA ARG A 611 3.92 7.79 10.41
C ARG A 611 2.76 8.79 10.46
N PHE A 612 2.02 8.92 9.35
CA PHE A 612 0.82 9.75 9.29
C PHE A 612 -0.16 9.41 10.44
N SER A 613 -0.74 10.45 11.03
CA SER A 613 -1.76 10.35 12.08
C SER A 613 -2.82 11.42 11.86
N HIS A 614 -4.09 11.04 11.98
CA HIS A 614 -5.24 11.93 11.96
C HIS A 614 -5.31 12.81 13.21
N ARG A 615 -4.70 12.41 14.34
CA ARG A 615 -4.85 13.10 15.63
C ARG A 615 -4.51 14.61 15.58
N PRO A 616 -3.38 15.07 14.99
CA PRO A 616 -3.10 16.51 14.85
C PRO A 616 -4.10 17.24 13.94
N HIS A 617 -4.70 16.55 12.98
CA HIS A 617 -5.67 17.10 12.03
C HIS A 617 -7.07 17.24 12.66
N LEU A 618 -7.44 16.31 13.54
CA LEU A 618 -8.72 16.29 14.26
C LEU A 618 -8.72 17.19 15.52
N ALA A 619 -7.59 17.37 16.20
CA ALA A 619 -7.51 18.04 17.50
C ALA A 619 -7.89 19.53 17.51
N PHE A 620 -7.85 20.21 16.36
CA PHE A 620 -8.11 21.66 16.26
C PHE A 620 -9.56 22.05 15.93
N GLY A 621 -10.52 21.13 16.08
CA GLY A 621 -11.93 21.41 16.38
C GLY A 621 -12.79 22.18 15.37
N GLY A 622 -12.25 22.71 14.26
CA GLY A 622 -13.03 23.53 13.33
C GLY A 622 -12.33 24.09 12.09
N ARG A 623 -11.22 23.48 11.63
CA ARG A 623 -10.52 23.92 10.39
C ARG A 623 -10.31 22.85 9.32
N GLN A 624 -10.47 21.57 9.65
CA GLN A 624 -10.24 20.46 8.72
C GLN A 624 -11.41 19.47 8.85
N ASN A 625 -12.20 19.31 7.80
CA ASN A 625 -13.14 18.20 7.67
C ASN A 625 -12.44 17.01 7.01
N CYS A 626 -13.02 15.80 7.10
CA CYS A 626 -12.43 14.62 6.44
C CYS A 626 -12.34 14.82 4.92
N GLU A 627 -13.33 15.51 4.33
CA GLU A 627 -13.44 15.81 2.90
C GLU A 627 -12.30 16.67 2.33
N THR A 628 -11.57 17.44 3.16
CA THR A 628 -10.38 18.19 2.69
C THR A 628 -9.29 17.25 2.15
N CYS A 629 -9.18 16.05 2.73
CA CYS A 629 -8.23 15.02 2.30
C CYS A 629 -8.90 13.87 1.52
N HIS A 630 -10.13 13.50 1.90
CA HIS A 630 -10.91 12.42 1.31
C HIS A 630 -12.03 12.98 0.41
N THR A 631 -11.65 13.41 -0.79
CA THR A 631 -12.60 13.90 -1.79
C THR A 631 -13.40 12.74 -2.38
N LEU A 632 -14.73 12.89 -2.47
CA LEU A 632 -15.60 11.92 -3.15
C LEU A 632 -15.28 11.82 -4.64
N ASP A 633 -15.61 10.69 -5.26
CA ASP A 633 -15.40 10.49 -6.70
C ASP A 633 -16.44 11.28 -7.53
N PRO A 634 -16.03 12.30 -8.31
CA PRO A 634 -16.95 13.03 -9.18
C PRO A 634 -17.24 12.26 -10.49
N SER A 635 -16.55 11.15 -10.74
CA SER A 635 -16.38 10.54 -12.06
C SER A 635 -16.59 9.03 -12.06
N GLY A 636 -17.86 8.60 -12.08
CA GLY A 636 -18.19 7.33 -12.74
C GLY A 636 -18.79 6.21 -11.89
N THR A 637 -19.14 6.44 -10.62
CA THR A 637 -20.37 5.80 -10.12
C THR A 637 -21.57 6.55 -10.70
N ASP A 638 -22.20 5.96 -11.71
CA ASP A 638 -23.63 6.20 -11.92
C ASP A 638 -24.31 5.96 -10.57
N LEU A 639 -24.87 7.02 -9.98
CA LEU A 639 -25.49 6.97 -8.66
C LEU A 639 -26.66 5.96 -8.62
N THR A 640 -27.19 5.55 -9.77
CA THR A 640 -28.21 4.49 -9.87
C THR A 640 -27.63 3.07 -9.79
N THR A 641 -26.35 2.87 -10.14
CA THR A 641 -25.64 1.57 -10.12
C THR A 641 -25.24 1.18 -8.69
N VAL A 642 -26.14 0.44 -8.02
CA VAL A 642 -25.95 -0.06 -6.65
C VAL A 642 -24.95 -1.22 -6.56
N LEU A 643 -24.58 -1.87 -7.67
CA LEU A 643 -23.72 -3.06 -7.70
C LEU A 643 -22.40 -2.77 -8.40
N GLN A 644 -21.35 -2.50 -7.62
CA GLN A 644 -20.02 -2.18 -8.13
C GLN A 644 -19.24 -3.41 -8.59
N LYS A 645 -18.54 -3.30 -9.74
CA LYS A 645 -17.75 -4.38 -10.38
C LYS A 645 -16.68 -5.03 -9.48
N HIS A 646 -16.18 -4.28 -8.49
CA HIS A 646 -15.19 -4.77 -7.52
C HIS A 646 -15.81 -5.77 -6.54
N PHE A 647 -17.14 -5.81 -6.40
CA PHE A 647 -17.88 -6.65 -5.45
C PHE A 647 -18.74 -7.69 -6.17
N PHE A 648 -19.35 -7.30 -7.30
CA PHE A 648 -20.24 -8.16 -8.07
C PHE A 648 -19.88 -8.12 -9.56
N GLU A 649 -19.83 -9.30 -10.17
CA GLU A 649 -19.65 -9.48 -11.61
C GLU A 649 -20.83 -10.25 -12.21
N ARG A 650 -20.93 -10.27 -13.53
CA ARG A 650 -21.93 -11.07 -14.24
C ARG A 650 -21.35 -12.43 -14.58
N ASP A 651 -22.20 -13.45 -14.61
CA ASP A 651 -21.81 -14.78 -15.06
C ASP A 651 -21.43 -14.82 -16.55
N ALA A 652 -20.88 -15.94 -17.03
CA ALA A 652 -20.42 -16.08 -18.41
C ALA A 652 -21.52 -15.88 -19.47
N ASN A 653 -22.79 -16.05 -19.08
CA ASN A 653 -23.95 -15.81 -19.94
C ASN A 653 -24.49 -14.36 -19.85
N ASN A 654 -23.94 -13.54 -18.95
CA ASN A 654 -24.37 -12.18 -18.64
C ASN A 654 -25.81 -12.08 -18.08
N ILE A 655 -26.31 -13.13 -17.43
CA ILE A 655 -27.69 -13.22 -16.90
C ILE A 655 -27.70 -13.02 -15.38
N PHE A 656 -26.85 -13.76 -14.66
CA PHE A 656 -26.87 -13.82 -13.20
C PHE A 656 -25.73 -13.02 -12.59
N TRP A 657 -25.98 -12.45 -11.41
CA TRP A 657 -24.93 -11.84 -10.60
C TRP A 657 -24.12 -12.89 -9.83
N LYS A 658 -22.81 -12.68 -9.77
CA LYS A 658 -21.85 -13.44 -8.98
C LYS A 658 -21.06 -12.50 -8.08
N ILE A 659 -20.55 -13.05 -6.98
CA ILE A 659 -19.61 -12.33 -6.11
C ILE A 659 -18.24 -12.38 -6.75
N ASN A 660 -17.61 -11.21 -6.90
CA ASN A 660 -16.19 -11.14 -7.20
C ASN A 660 -15.43 -11.55 -5.91
N ASP A 661 -14.61 -12.60 -5.97
CA ASP A 661 -13.85 -13.09 -4.81
C ASP A 661 -12.35 -12.75 -4.82
N ASP A 662 -11.92 -11.88 -5.76
CA ASP A 662 -10.57 -11.34 -5.81
C ASP A 662 -10.36 -10.25 -4.72
N PRO A 663 -9.47 -10.47 -3.74
CA PRO A 663 -9.18 -9.49 -2.70
C PRO A 663 -8.37 -8.29 -3.19
N ASP A 664 -7.60 -8.43 -4.28
CA ASP A 664 -6.52 -7.52 -4.67
C ASP A 664 -6.98 -6.43 -5.66
N GLN A 665 -8.27 -6.46 -6.04
CA GLN A 665 -8.93 -5.37 -6.76
C GLN A 665 -8.88 -4.06 -5.96
N VAL A 666 -8.25 -3.02 -6.50
CA VAL A 666 -8.27 -1.68 -5.92
C VAL A 666 -9.71 -1.16 -5.88
N CYS A 667 -10.19 -0.72 -4.71
CA CYS A 667 -11.51 -0.16 -4.55
C CYS A 667 -11.48 1.06 -3.61
N THR A 668 -11.82 2.23 -4.16
CA THR A 668 -11.83 3.49 -3.42
C THR A 668 -13.08 3.70 -2.56
N SER A 669 -14.09 2.84 -2.70
CA SER A 669 -15.34 2.85 -1.92
C SER A 669 -16.11 4.18 -1.99
N GLY A 670 -16.11 4.82 -3.17
CA GLY A 670 -16.80 6.09 -3.46
C GLY A 670 -15.94 7.35 -3.33
N PHE A 671 -14.63 7.22 -3.05
CA PHE A 671 -13.68 8.34 -2.98
C PHE A 671 -12.72 8.36 -4.17
N GLN A 672 -11.95 9.45 -4.28
CA GLN A 672 -10.70 9.47 -5.05
C GLN A 672 -9.52 9.03 -4.16
N PRO A 673 -8.45 8.44 -4.74
CA PRO A 673 -7.18 8.24 -4.03
C PRO A 673 -6.65 9.56 -3.46
N VAL A 674 -6.10 9.51 -2.23
CA VAL A 674 -5.62 10.73 -1.57
C VAL A 674 -4.39 11.24 -2.30
N ASN A 675 -4.44 12.45 -2.84
CA ASN A 675 -3.37 13.00 -3.64
C ASN A 675 -2.45 13.94 -2.85
N ARG A 676 -1.21 14.09 -3.33
CA ARG A 676 -0.17 14.96 -2.74
C ARG A 676 -0.61 16.43 -2.65
N GLN A 677 -1.42 16.92 -3.59
CA GLN A 677 -1.82 18.33 -3.68
C GLN A 677 -2.72 18.74 -2.50
N SER A 678 -3.60 17.85 -2.02
CA SER A 678 -4.41 18.07 -0.82
C SER A 678 -3.53 18.36 0.40
N CYS A 679 -2.47 17.57 0.59
CA CYS A 679 -1.51 17.77 1.69
C CYS A 679 -0.69 19.07 1.53
N VAL A 680 -0.24 19.40 0.31
CA VAL A 680 0.59 20.58 0.00
C VAL A 680 -0.06 21.90 0.42
N THR A 681 -1.40 21.98 0.48
CA THR A 681 -2.12 23.15 1.00
C THR A 681 -1.65 23.57 2.40
N CYS A 682 -1.30 22.61 3.25
CA CYS A 682 -0.83 22.82 4.61
C CYS A 682 0.65 22.44 4.80
N HIS A 683 1.20 21.56 3.96
CA HIS A 683 2.56 21.04 4.05
C HIS A 683 3.45 21.59 2.93
N ASN A 684 3.96 22.81 3.13
CA ASN A 684 4.73 23.55 2.12
C ASN A 684 5.86 24.39 2.75
N ARG A 685 6.57 25.15 1.92
CA ARG A 685 7.68 26.00 2.38
C ARG A 685 7.23 27.14 3.30
N THR A 686 6.03 27.68 3.09
CA THR A 686 5.50 28.84 3.83
C THR A 686 5.13 28.46 5.26
N THR A 687 4.50 27.30 5.45
CA THR A 687 4.17 26.73 6.76
C THR A 687 5.36 26.11 7.48
N LYS A 688 6.48 25.90 6.77
CA LYS A 688 7.68 25.17 7.24
C LYS A 688 7.41 23.73 7.67
N THR A 689 6.33 23.12 7.18
CA THR A 689 5.92 21.75 7.51
C THR A 689 5.98 20.84 6.28
N GLN A 690 7.17 20.60 5.73
CA GLN A 690 7.33 19.76 4.53
C GLN A 690 8.56 18.83 4.56
N SER A 691 9.16 18.60 5.74
CA SER A 691 10.30 17.70 5.86
C SER A 691 9.88 16.23 5.77
N CYS A 692 10.72 15.40 5.16
CA CYS A 692 10.55 13.96 5.00
C CYS A 692 10.21 13.29 6.34
N LEU A 693 10.90 13.69 7.42
CA LEU A 693 10.66 13.13 8.75
C LEU A 693 9.27 13.44 9.32
N GLN A 694 8.52 14.40 8.80
CA GLN A 694 7.15 14.62 9.29
C GLN A 694 6.23 13.45 8.92
N CYS A 695 6.39 12.91 7.71
CA CYS A 695 5.58 11.82 7.19
C CYS A 695 6.26 10.45 7.32
N HIS A 696 7.59 10.38 7.34
CA HIS A 696 8.35 9.12 7.28
C HIS A 696 9.06 8.73 8.58
N GLN A 697 9.34 7.42 8.71
CA GLN A 697 10.25 6.86 9.70
C GLN A 697 11.56 6.48 9.02
N TYR A 698 12.70 6.82 9.63
CA TYR A 698 14.02 6.45 9.11
C TYR A 698 14.49 5.06 9.59
N HIS A 699 13.81 4.43 10.56
CA HIS A 699 13.94 3.01 10.90
C HIS A 699 12.58 2.33 10.76
N ALA A 700 12.47 1.30 9.91
CA ALA A 700 11.19 0.66 9.59
C ALA A 700 10.64 -0.25 10.71
N HIS A 701 11.50 -0.63 11.66
CA HIS A 701 11.22 -1.60 12.74
C HIS A 701 11.18 -0.98 14.15
N ALA A 702 11.29 0.36 14.27
CA ALA A 702 11.22 1.02 15.56
C ALA A 702 9.85 0.78 16.19
N ARG A 703 9.79 -0.09 17.20
CA ARG A 703 8.58 -0.31 18.01
C ARG A 703 8.11 1.06 18.48
N VAL A 704 6.83 1.35 18.27
CA VAL A 704 6.18 2.46 18.97
C VAL A 704 6.18 2.06 20.44
N VAL A 705 7.18 2.54 21.17
CA VAL A 705 7.18 2.49 22.63
C VAL A 705 6.03 3.39 23.06
N GLU A 706 4.95 2.76 23.51
CA GLU A 706 3.86 3.46 24.20
C GLU A 706 4.49 4.21 25.39
N LYS A 707 4.24 5.53 25.43
CA LYS A 707 4.74 6.46 26.43
C LYS A 707 3.59 6.92 27.32
#